data_AF-Q0K1Q9-F1
#
_entry.id   AF-Q0K1Q9-F1
#
_cell.length_a   1.000
_cell.length_b   1.000
_cell.length_c   1.000
_cell.angle_alpha   90.00
_cell.angle_beta   90.00
_cell.angle_gamma   90.00
#
_symmetry.space_group_name_H-M   'P 1'
#
loop_
_entity.id
_entity.type
_entity.pdbx_description
1 polymer ?
#
loop_
_entity_poly.entity_id
_entity_poly.type
_entity_poly.pdbx_seq_one_letter_code
_entity_poly.pdbx_strand_id
1 'polypeptide(L)'
;MASWPNARQWLFSLKAFAAAMLALYIALALGLPRPYWAMATVYFVSHPLTGATRSKAAYRVAGTMLGATAAVATVPQLVNMPIVLMGAIALWITVLVYLSLLQRTPRSYVYLLAAYTLPIVALPAVSAPAQIFDIAVARIEEIVIGIVCAGLVGSVVFPAKVAPALRSRAATWLADASAWASDILTGSPRADDSRHRLAADILALDQLVSQLAYDTEGSHTLRHARALRQRMTMLMPLLSSLESVLHALRGHPDGIPLPVREAMAAATAWLATDAATPPPVAAGGWLADSRAGEVDWQASLAATAADQLQRLGALYAECRALQQGIGDRSAGAPQLRGNAAPEAAGHHHDHGMLLFGAVSSGLAVFCAGLLWIFSGWEGGAGAVAVASIACCFLAAIDEPRRMAGAFLRWSTICLLVSCGYLFLVVPHAHTFEALAAMLALPYLGIGLLIARPGFQLIAMLLSVNTASFANVQAVFDADFLGTFNTCLASAAAMLFAPLWSMAVRPFGARAAAHRLVRASWQDLAQAATLRAADGDARLGARMLDRLGQLVPRLGAAGDPLSSDGFHALQVGYCALALQKALPALPPAARKPVRRVLAAVARHFRARLRAGHAVPAPAGLAAWVADAIAGVAALPAGGRPDHRGTLGALVVLQVTLLPGPVAALSR
;
A
#
# COMPACT_ATOMS: atom_id res chain seq x y z
N MET A 1 2.12 -17.74 14.67
CA MET A 1 1.99 -17.83 16.15
C MET A 1 0.97 -16.81 16.61
N ALA A 2 -0.11 -17.25 17.26
CA ALA A 2 -1.19 -16.38 17.72
C ALA A 2 -0.79 -15.72 19.05
N SER A 3 -0.32 -14.48 19.01
CA SER A 3 -0.14 -13.66 20.21
C SER A 3 -1.51 -13.35 20.81
N TRP A 4 -1.65 -13.52 22.13
CA TRP A 4 -2.88 -13.21 22.87
C TRP A 4 -3.33 -11.76 22.63
N PRO A 5 -4.65 -11.48 22.54
CA PRO A 5 -5.15 -10.14 22.26
C PRO A 5 -4.72 -9.15 23.35
N ASN A 6 -4.07 -8.07 22.93
CA ASN A 6 -3.50 -7.06 23.83
C ASN A 6 -4.62 -6.18 24.45
N ALA A 7 -4.41 -5.56 25.61
CA ALA A 7 -5.43 -4.78 26.32
C ALA A 7 -6.06 -3.67 25.46
N ARG A 8 -5.28 -3.07 24.55
CA ARG A 8 -5.76 -2.08 23.56
C ARG A 8 -6.76 -2.65 22.56
N GLN A 9 -6.61 -3.91 22.16
CA GLN A 9 -7.51 -4.58 21.21
C GLN A 9 -8.87 -4.86 21.86
N TRP A 10 -8.86 -5.32 23.13
CA TRP A 10 -10.08 -5.47 23.92
C TRP A 10 -10.81 -4.15 24.13
N LEU A 11 -10.07 -3.10 24.50
CA LEU A 11 -10.63 -1.76 24.66
C LEU A 11 -11.26 -1.25 23.36
N PHE A 12 -10.61 -1.46 22.20
CA PHE A 12 -11.18 -1.13 20.90
C PHE A 12 -12.48 -1.90 20.63
N SER A 13 -12.47 -3.21 20.86
CA SER A 13 -13.63 -4.07 20.61
C SER A 13 -14.82 -3.68 21.49
N LEU A 14 -14.59 -3.42 22.77
CA LEU A 14 -15.63 -3.00 23.71
C LEU A 14 -16.26 -1.65 23.31
N LYS A 15 -15.45 -0.68 22.85
CA LYS A 15 -15.95 0.59 22.31
C LYS A 15 -16.81 0.40 21.07
N ALA A 16 -16.33 -0.42 20.12
CA ALA A 16 -17.07 -0.70 18.90
C ALA A 16 -18.40 -1.40 19.22
N PHE A 17 -18.41 -2.33 20.17
CA PHE A 17 -19.62 -3.00 20.64
C PHE A 17 -20.60 -2.03 21.31
N ALA A 18 -20.15 -1.20 22.26
CA ALA A 18 -21.00 -0.22 22.91
C ALA A 18 -21.62 0.78 21.91
N ALA A 19 -20.83 1.26 20.95
CA ALA A 19 -21.31 2.12 19.87
C ALA A 19 -22.34 1.41 18.97
N ALA A 20 -22.11 0.13 18.67
CA ALA A 20 -22.98 -0.67 17.83
C ALA A 20 -24.33 -0.95 18.49
N MET A 21 -24.35 -1.25 19.80
CA MET A 21 -25.57 -1.41 20.57
C MET A 21 -26.33 -0.09 20.71
N LEU A 22 -25.63 1.02 20.95
CA LEU A 22 -26.26 2.35 20.98
C LEU A 22 -26.92 2.69 19.63
N ALA A 23 -26.23 2.44 18.51
CA ALA A 23 -26.79 2.65 17.18
C ALA A 23 -28.01 1.76 16.90
N LEU A 24 -27.93 0.48 17.30
CA LEU A 24 -29.02 -0.47 17.17
C LEU A 24 -30.25 -0.02 17.99
N TYR A 25 -30.05 0.42 19.23
CA TYR A 25 -31.11 0.93 20.10
C TYR A 25 -31.82 2.12 19.47
N ILE A 26 -31.06 3.12 19.02
CA ILE A 26 -31.63 4.34 18.41
C ILE A 26 -32.39 3.99 17.11
N ALA A 27 -31.83 3.11 16.28
CA ALA A 27 -32.48 2.71 15.03
C ALA A 27 -33.79 1.94 15.27
N LEU A 28 -33.84 1.08 16.29
CA LEU A 28 -35.06 0.40 16.72
C LEU A 28 -36.08 1.38 17.30
N ALA A 29 -35.65 2.33 18.13
CA ALA A 29 -36.52 3.34 18.74
C ALA A 29 -37.17 4.28 17.69
N LEU A 30 -36.47 4.56 16.60
CA LEU A 30 -36.99 5.33 15.46
C LEU A 30 -37.87 4.51 14.50
N GLY A 31 -37.99 3.19 14.71
CA GLY A 31 -38.79 2.32 13.85
C GLY A 31 -38.22 2.14 12.44
N LEU A 32 -36.89 2.23 12.28
CA LEU A 32 -36.26 2.07 10.97
C LEU A 32 -36.45 0.65 10.42
N PRO A 33 -36.59 0.50 9.09
CA PRO A 33 -36.92 -0.79 8.48
C PRO A 33 -35.79 -1.82 8.63
N ARG A 34 -34.51 -1.41 8.69
CA ARG A 34 -33.37 -2.33 8.75
C ARG A 34 -32.29 -1.85 9.75
N PRO A 35 -32.60 -1.89 11.06
CA PRO A 35 -31.73 -1.31 12.10
C PRO A 35 -30.35 -2.00 12.22
N TYR A 36 -30.23 -3.23 11.73
CA TYR A 36 -28.96 -3.96 11.68
C TYR A 36 -27.88 -3.26 10.83
N TRP A 37 -28.26 -2.40 9.87
CA TRP A 37 -27.30 -1.62 9.09
C TRP A 37 -26.69 -0.47 9.86
N ALA A 38 -27.40 0.12 10.84
CA ALA A 38 -26.81 1.09 11.75
C ALA A 38 -25.70 0.44 12.58
N MET A 39 -25.97 -0.74 13.12
CA MET A 39 -25.01 -1.55 13.86
C MET A 39 -23.81 -1.97 12.99
N ALA A 40 -24.05 -2.53 11.79
CA ALA A 40 -22.98 -2.90 10.86
C ALA A 40 -22.14 -1.68 10.43
N THR A 41 -22.76 -0.50 10.39
CA THR A 41 -22.07 0.74 10.03
C THR A 41 -20.99 1.12 11.03
N VAL A 42 -21.28 0.99 12.32
CA VAL A 42 -20.30 1.19 13.39
C VAL A 42 -19.08 0.31 13.16
N TYR A 43 -19.27 -0.97 12.84
CA TYR A 43 -18.16 -1.90 12.63
C TYR A 43 -17.31 -1.58 11.41
N PHE A 44 -17.88 -1.17 10.26
CA PHE A 44 -17.00 -0.86 9.12
C PHE A 44 -16.28 0.48 9.29
N VAL A 45 -16.87 1.44 10.02
CA VAL A 45 -16.25 2.75 10.25
C VAL A 45 -15.22 2.69 11.38
N SER A 46 -15.43 1.82 12.38
CA SER A 46 -14.53 1.67 13.52
C SER A 46 -13.14 1.22 13.08
N HIS A 47 -12.16 2.04 13.42
CA HIS A 47 -10.74 1.75 13.22
C HIS A 47 -9.97 2.02 14.53
N PRO A 48 -8.88 1.28 14.82
CA PRO A 48 -8.05 1.52 16.00
C PRO A 48 -7.47 2.94 16.09
N LEU A 49 -7.45 3.67 14.97
CA LEU A 49 -6.95 5.04 14.86
C LEU A 49 -8.12 6.00 14.59
N THR A 50 -8.35 6.96 15.48
CA THR A 50 -9.53 7.85 15.46
C THR A 50 -9.63 8.69 14.17
N GLY A 51 -8.50 9.14 13.61
CA GLY A 51 -8.48 9.90 12.33
C GLY A 51 -8.96 9.08 11.12
N ALA A 52 -8.65 7.77 11.10
CA ALA A 52 -9.13 6.87 10.05
C ALA A 52 -10.65 6.64 10.15
N THR A 53 -11.19 6.57 11.38
CA THR A 53 -12.63 6.45 11.63
C THR A 53 -13.39 7.67 11.06
N ARG A 54 -12.92 8.90 11.32
CA ARG A 54 -13.59 10.13 10.82
C ARG A 54 -13.65 10.22 9.30
N SER A 55 -12.54 9.97 8.62
CA SER A 55 -12.48 10.01 7.16
C SER A 55 -13.33 8.90 6.51
N LYS A 56 -13.25 7.67 7.04
CA LYS A 56 -14.06 6.55 6.57
C LYS A 56 -15.56 6.78 6.78
N ALA A 57 -15.94 7.45 7.87
CA ALA A 57 -17.32 7.88 8.11
C ALA A 57 -17.81 8.86 7.03
N ALA A 58 -17.06 9.94 6.77
CA ALA A 58 -17.44 10.94 5.76
C ALA A 58 -17.57 10.33 4.36
N TYR A 59 -16.61 9.49 3.96
CA TYR A 59 -16.67 8.77 2.69
C TYR A 59 -17.82 7.76 2.65
N ARG A 60 -18.22 7.23 3.80
CA ARG A 60 -19.37 6.35 3.87
C ARG A 60 -20.67 7.07 3.55
N VAL A 61 -20.89 8.23 4.17
CA VAL A 61 -22.07 9.06 3.86
C VAL A 61 -22.09 9.42 2.38
N ALA A 62 -20.97 9.93 1.85
CA ALA A 62 -20.90 10.35 0.45
C ALA A 62 -21.15 9.20 -0.54
N GLY A 63 -20.54 8.02 -0.32
CA GLY A 63 -20.73 6.88 -1.20
C GLY A 63 -22.14 6.31 -1.13
N THR A 64 -22.76 6.27 0.05
CA THR A 64 -24.14 5.81 0.21
C THR A 64 -25.12 6.77 -0.44
N MET A 65 -24.97 8.09 -0.25
CA MET A 65 -25.80 9.08 -0.94
C MET A 65 -25.70 8.90 -2.45
N LEU A 66 -24.48 8.79 -3.00
CA LEU A 66 -24.27 8.62 -4.44
C LEU A 66 -24.93 7.34 -4.98
N GLY A 67 -24.78 6.21 -4.27
CA GLY A 67 -25.42 4.94 -4.66
C GLY A 67 -26.95 4.95 -4.50
N ALA A 68 -27.47 5.55 -3.44
CA ALA A 68 -28.91 5.65 -3.17
C ALA A 68 -29.61 6.58 -4.17
N THR A 69 -29.03 7.74 -4.48
CA THR A 69 -29.54 8.64 -5.53
C THR A 69 -29.56 7.96 -6.89
N ALA A 70 -28.50 7.20 -7.22
CA ALA A 70 -28.46 6.44 -8.46
C ALA A 70 -29.52 5.33 -8.51
N ALA A 71 -29.82 4.65 -7.40
CA ALA A 71 -30.90 3.68 -7.32
C ALA A 71 -32.28 4.33 -7.54
N VAL A 72 -32.55 5.47 -6.89
CA VAL A 72 -33.80 6.24 -7.08
C VAL A 72 -33.95 6.74 -8.51
N ALA A 73 -32.87 7.11 -9.18
CA ALA A 73 -32.91 7.55 -10.58
C ALA A 73 -33.12 6.39 -11.56
N THR A 74 -32.51 5.23 -11.30
CA THR A 74 -32.49 4.09 -12.26
C THR A 74 -33.68 3.16 -12.13
N VAL A 75 -34.12 2.84 -10.91
CA VAL A 75 -35.17 1.82 -10.69
C VAL A 75 -36.51 2.20 -11.32
N PRO A 76 -37.09 3.40 -11.09
CA PRO A 76 -38.40 3.74 -11.65
C PRO A 76 -38.43 3.72 -13.19
N GLN A 77 -37.31 4.03 -13.84
CA GLN A 77 -37.20 4.10 -15.29
C GLN A 77 -37.00 2.72 -15.93
N LEU A 78 -36.31 1.80 -15.25
CA LEU A 78 -35.83 0.54 -15.82
C LEU A 78 -36.49 -0.71 -15.23
N VAL A 79 -37.32 -0.58 -14.18
CA VAL A 79 -37.92 -1.75 -13.50
C VAL A 79 -38.75 -2.63 -14.42
N ASN A 80 -39.40 -2.05 -15.43
CA ASN A 80 -40.18 -2.78 -16.43
C ASN A 80 -39.31 -3.59 -17.41
N MET A 81 -37.98 -3.40 -17.41
CA MET A 81 -37.03 -4.12 -18.25
C MET A 81 -35.91 -4.74 -17.37
N PRO A 82 -36.16 -5.85 -16.66
CA PRO A 82 -35.24 -6.40 -15.65
C PRO A 82 -33.82 -6.67 -16.17
N ILE A 83 -33.68 -7.16 -17.41
CA ILE A 83 -32.38 -7.43 -18.05
C ILE A 83 -31.61 -6.11 -18.27
N VAL A 84 -32.31 -5.06 -18.69
CA VAL A 84 -31.72 -3.72 -18.92
C VAL A 84 -31.33 -3.09 -17.58
N LEU A 85 -32.17 -3.22 -16.55
CA LEU A 85 -31.85 -2.79 -15.18
C LEU A 85 -30.57 -3.48 -14.67
N MET A 86 -30.45 -4.80 -14.81
CA MET A 86 -29.23 -5.53 -14.43
C MET A 86 -28.01 -5.08 -15.25
N GLY A 87 -28.18 -4.78 -16.54
CA GLY A 87 -27.13 -4.21 -17.38
C GLY A 87 -26.66 -2.83 -16.89
N ALA A 88 -27.58 -1.96 -16.49
CA ALA A 88 -27.28 -0.64 -15.92
C ALA A 88 -26.54 -0.76 -14.58
N ILE A 89 -26.98 -1.67 -13.69
CA ILE A 89 -26.30 -1.97 -12.42
C ILE A 89 -24.87 -2.48 -12.69
N ALA A 90 -24.70 -3.40 -13.65
CA ALA A 90 -23.39 -3.95 -14.00
C ALA A 90 -22.43 -2.90 -14.57
N LEU A 91 -22.93 -2.00 -15.42
CA LEU A 91 -22.16 -0.87 -15.96
C LEU A 91 -21.74 0.10 -14.85
N TRP A 92 -22.66 0.44 -13.96
CA TRP A 92 -22.40 1.28 -12.79
C TRP A 92 -21.29 0.71 -11.92
N ILE A 93 -21.39 -0.58 -11.57
CA ILE A 93 -20.37 -1.29 -10.78
C ILE A 93 -19.04 -1.28 -11.52
N THR A 94 -19.02 -1.54 -12.83
CA THR A 94 -17.79 -1.54 -13.63
C THR A 94 -17.10 -0.18 -13.58
N VAL A 95 -17.83 0.91 -13.81
CA VAL A 95 -17.26 2.27 -13.81
C VAL A 95 -16.75 2.65 -12.43
N LEU A 96 -17.54 2.43 -11.38
CA LEU A 96 -17.16 2.83 -10.03
C LEU A 96 -16.07 1.96 -9.41
N VAL A 97 -16.05 0.66 -9.69
CA VAL A 97 -14.94 -0.22 -9.29
C VAL A 97 -13.67 0.20 -10.02
N TYR A 98 -13.74 0.51 -11.33
CA TYR A 98 -12.58 1.01 -12.07
C TYR A 98 -12.04 2.32 -11.46
N LEU A 99 -12.91 3.29 -11.16
CA LEU A 99 -12.53 4.54 -10.50
C LEU A 99 -11.98 4.30 -9.08
N SER A 100 -12.54 3.35 -8.34
CA SER A 100 -12.05 2.94 -7.02
C SER A 100 -10.63 2.38 -7.11
N LEU A 101 -10.37 1.48 -8.06
CA LEU A 101 -9.06 0.88 -8.28
C LEU A 101 -8.02 1.89 -8.81
N LEU A 102 -8.46 2.94 -9.51
CA LEU A 102 -7.61 4.03 -9.97
C LEU A 102 -7.18 4.96 -8.83
N GLN A 103 -7.97 5.05 -7.75
CA GLN A 103 -7.62 5.87 -6.59
C GLN A 103 -6.93 5.03 -5.52
N ARG A 104 -5.66 5.30 -5.25
CA ARG A 104 -4.92 4.68 -4.12
C ARG A 104 -5.08 5.40 -2.79
N THR A 105 -5.88 6.46 -2.79
CA THR A 105 -6.20 7.21 -1.58
C THR A 105 -7.45 6.65 -0.92
N PRO A 106 -7.66 6.85 0.39
CA PRO A 106 -8.91 6.51 1.09
C PRO A 106 -10.21 7.00 0.42
N ARG A 107 -10.14 7.98 -0.49
CA ARG A 107 -11.28 8.43 -1.31
C ARG A 107 -11.85 7.33 -2.21
N SER A 108 -11.05 6.31 -2.56
CA SER A 108 -11.52 5.14 -3.32
C SER A 108 -12.70 4.42 -2.67
N TYR A 109 -12.81 4.55 -1.35
CA TYR A 109 -13.91 4.01 -0.56
C TYR A 109 -15.27 4.61 -0.95
N VAL A 110 -15.34 5.87 -1.38
CA VAL A 110 -16.58 6.51 -1.85
C VAL A 110 -17.13 5.77 -3.08
N TYR A 111 -16.27 5.55 -4.08
CA TYR A 111 -16.66 4.86 -5.31
C TYR A 111 -16.98 3.39 -5.06
N LEU A 112 -16.17 2.72 -4.23
CA LEU A 112 -16.43 1.32 -3.87
C LEU A 112 -17.80 1.17 -3.18
N LEU A 113 -18.09 2.04 -2.20
CA LEU A 113 -19.34 2.03 -1.48
C LEU A 113 -20.53 2.36 -2.37
N ALA A 114 -20.41 3.35 -3.24
CA ALA A 114 -21.46 3.68 -4.20
C ALA A 114 -21.73 2.55 -5.19
N ALA A 115 -20.71 1.77 -5.58
CA ALA A 115 -20.85 0.64 -6.48
C ALA A 115 -21.77 -0.45 -5.91
N TYR A 116 -21.58 -0.84 -4.64
CA TYR A 116 -22.40 -1.87 -4.02
C TYR A 116 -23.66 -1.33 -3.30
N THR A 117 -23.73 -0.03 -2.99
CA THR A 117 -24.95 0.55 -2.38
C THR A 117 -26.10 0.58 -3.36
N LEU A 118 -25.84 0.89 -4.64
CA LEU A 118 -26.89 0.90 -5.67
C LEU A 118 -27.68 -0.42 -5.72
N PRO A 119 -27.07 -1.61 -5.91
CA PRO A 119 -27.81 -2.87 -5.93
C PRO A 119 -28.47 -3.21 -4.59
N ILE A 120 -27.90 -2.82 -3.44
CA ILE A 120 -28.52 -3.02 -2.12
C ILE A 120 -29.85 -2.27 -1.98
N VAL A 121 -29.94 -1.06 -2.55
CA VAL A 121 -31.14 -0.23 -2.51
C VAL A 121 -32.10 -0.62 -3.64
N ALA A 122 -31.56 -0.87 -4.84
CA ALA A 122 -32.35 -1.11 -6.04
C ALA A 122 -33.06 -2.47 -6.06
N LEU A 123 -32.36 -3.56 -5.72
CA LEU A 123 -32.89 -4.92 -5.91
C LEU A 123 -34.11 -5.24 -5.02
N PRO A 124 -34.14 -4.84 -3.73
CA PRO A 124 -35.33 -5.04 -2.90
C PRO A 124 -36.54 -4.22 -3.35
N ALA A 125 -36.32 -3.11 -4.05
CA ALA A 125 -37.38 -2.21 -4.51
C ALA A 125 -38.00 -2.65 -5.84
N VAL A 126 -37.47 -3.69 -6.50
CA VAL A 126 -37.99 -4.17 -7.80
C VAL A 126 -39.44 -4.65 -7.69
N SER A 127 -39.82 -5.26 -6.56
CA SER A 127 -41.20 -5.70 -6.30
C SER A 127 -42.14 -4.56 -5.90
N ALA A 128 -41.61 -3.46 -5.35
CA ALA A 128 -42.39 -2.30 -4.92
C ALA A 128 -41.66 -0.98 -5.29
N PRO A 129 -41.66 -0.58 -6.58
CA PRO A 129 -40.84 0.54 -7.05
C PRO A 129 -41.22 1.88 -6.42
N ALA A 130 -42.47 2.03 -5.98
CA ALA A 130 -42.95 3.24 -5.28
C ALA A 130 -42.21 3.47 -3.95
N GLN A 131 -41.69 2.43 -3.30
CA GLN A 131 -41.00 2.53 -2.00
C GLN A 131 -39.51 2.86 -2.13
N ILE A 132 -38.97 3.01 -3.36
CA ILE A 132 -37.53 3.21 -3.58
C ILE A 132 -36.99 4.44 -2.83
N PHE A 133 -37.78 5.51 -2.76
CA PHE A 133 -37.39 6.74 -2.06
C PHE A 133 -37.28 6.50 -0.55
N ASP A 134 -38.29 5.85 0.04
CA ASP A 134 -38.31 5.54 1.47
C ASP A 134 -37.17 4.59 1.86
N ILE A 135 -36.91 3.56 1.04
CA ILE A 135 -35.79 2.64 1.22
C ILE A 135 -34.44 3.40 1.15
N ALA A 136 -34.31 4.34 0.21
CA ALA A 136 -33.11 5.15 0.06
C ALA A 136 -32.89 6.11 1.25
N VAL A 137 -33.94 6.76 1.74
CA VAL A 137 -33.88 7.66 2.90
C VAL A 137 -33.55 6.88 4.17
N ALA A 138 -34.28 5.80 4.44
CA ALA A 138 -34.01 4.93 5.58
C ALA A 138 -32.55 4.43 5.59
N ARG A 139 -32.00 4.12 4.40
CA ARG A 139 -30.61 3.71 4.27
C ARG A 139 -29.62 4.80 4.70
N ILE A 140 -29.89 6.04 4.33
CA ILE A 140 -29.03 7.17 4.70
C ILE A 140 -29.13 7.39 6.22
N GLU A 141 -30.33 7.35 6.79
CA GLU A 141 -30.57 7.51 8.23
C GLU A 141 -29.86 6.43 9.05
N GLU A 142 -30.02 5.15 8.69
CA GLU A 142 -29.35 4.01 9.32
C GLU A 142 -27.82 4.22 9.38
N ILE A 143 -27.23 4.67 8.27
CA ILE A 143 -25.78 4.89 8.18
C ILE A 143 -25.35 6.11 9.00
N VAL A 144 -26.10 7.20 8.95
CA VAL A 144 -25.80 8.42 9.71
C VAL A 144 -25.87 8.15 11.21
N ILE A 145 -26.89 7.44 11.69
CA ILE A 145 -27.02 7.04 13.10
C ILE A 145 -25.80 6.22 13.53
N GLY A 146 -25.44 5.19 12.77
CA GLY A 146 -24.26 4.37 13.06
C GLY A 146 -22.96 5.20 13.13
N ILE A 147 -22.80 6.18 12.24
CA ILE A 147 -21.63 7.07 12.22
C ILE A 147 -21.61 8.00 13.45
N VAL A 148 -22.74 8.60 13.79
CA VAL A 148 -22.84 9.50 14.95
C VAL A 148 -22.53 8.74 16.24
N CYS A 149 -23.09 7.54 16.42
CA CYS A 149 -22.80 6.70 17.59
C CYS A 149 -21.33 6.28 17.64
N ALA A 150 -20.73 5.87 16.51
CA ALA A 150 -19.31 5.53 16.45
C ALA A 150 -18.41 6.73 16.79
N GLY A 151 -18.76 7.92 16.30
CA GLY A 151 -18.05 9.16 16.60
C GLY A 151 -18.16 9.59 18.06
N LEU A 152 -19.37 9.48 18.65
CA LEU A 152 -19.63 9.81 20.05
C LEU A 152 -18.83 8.91 20.99
N VAL A 153 -18.97 7.59 20.87
CA VAL A 153 -18.24 6.64 21.73
C VAL A 153 -16.73 6.71 21.48
N GLY A 154 -16.31 6.88 20.23
CA GLY A 154 -14.90 6.99 19.86
C GLY A 154 -14.21 8.28 20.31
N SER A 155 -14.97 9.36 20.55
CA SER A 155 -14.45 10.63 21.05
C SER A 155 -14.46 10.70 22.59
N VAL A 156 -15.50 10.16 23.23
CA VAL A 156 -15.66 10.16 24.69
C VAL A 156 -14.75 9.12 25.36
N VAL A 157 -14.60 7.94 24.77
CA VAL A 157 -13.85 6.83 25.41
C VAL A 157 -12.42 6.77 24.83
N PHE A 158 -11.45 7.39 25.51
CA PHE A 158 -10.00 7.36 25.23
C PHE A 158 -9.60 7.57 23.74
N PRO A 159 -9.44 8.81 23.26
CA PRO A 159 -9.02 9.09 21.88
C PRO A 159 -7.57 8.61 21.65
N ALA A 160 -7.40 7.62 20.78
CA ALA A 160 -6.09 7.13 20.37
C ALA A 160 -5.50 8.07 19.31
N LYS A 161 -4.53 8.90 19.70
CA LYS A 161 -3.83 9.82 18.78
C LYS A 161 -2.97 9.02 17.78
N VAL A 162 -2.98 9.44 16.52
CA VAL A 162 -2.20 8.79 15.43
C VAL A 162 -0.70 9.11 15.54
N ALA A 163 -0.36 10.32 15.98
CA ALA A 163 1.03 10.80 16.11
C ALA A 163 1.96 9.88 16.92
N PRO A 164 1.61 9.40 18.14
CA PRO A 164 2.49 8.50 18.91
C PRO A 164 2.67 7.13 18.24
N ALA A 165 1.63 6.59 17.59
CA ALA A 165 1.73 5.33 16.86
C ALA A 165 2.64 5.46 15.62
N LEU A 166 2.53 6.59 14.91
CA LEU A 166 3.42 6.91 13.79
C LEU A 166 4.86 7.11 14.28
N ARG A 167 5.06 7.84 15.37
CA ARG A 167 6.37 8.09 15.98
C ARG A 167 7.05 6.79 16.43
N SER A 168 6.30 5.87 17.06
CA SER A 168 6.83 4.57 17.47
C SER A 168 7.19 3.70 16.27
N ARG A 169 6.34 3.68 15.23
CA ARG A 169 6.61 2.90 14.02
C ARG A 169 7.82 3.43 13.25
N ALA A 170 7.95 4.76 13.14
CA ALA A 170 9.12 5.42 12.59
C ALA A 170 10.40 5.11 13.39
N ALA A 171 10.30 5.05 14.74
CA ALA A 171 11.43 4.68 15.58
C ALA A 171 11.86 3.22 15.35
N THR A 172 10.91 2.28 15.26
CA THR A 172 11.22 0.88 14.91
C THR A 172 11.91 0.79 13.57
N TRP A 173 11.39 1.49 12.55
CA TRP A 173 12.01 1.50 11.23
C TRP A 173 13.44 2.07 11.24
N LEU A 174 13.68 3.16 11.98
CA LEU A 174 15.02 3.74 12.10
C LEU A 174 15.97 2.80 12.83
N ALA A 175 15.50 2.09 13.85
CA ALA A 175 16.27 1.05 14.52
C ALA A 175 16.63 -0.08 13.55
N ASP A 176 15.68 -0.58 12.76
CA ASP A 176 15.93 -1.61 11.76
C ASP A 176 16.90 -1.13 10.66
N ALA A 177 16.79 0.13 10.23
CA ALA A 177 17.73 0.75 9.29
C ALA A 177 19.15 0.84 9.87
N SER A 178 19.27 1.19 11.15
CA SER A 178 20.56 1.27 11.85
C SER A 178 21.20 -0.10 12.04
N ALA A 179 20.38 -1.14 12.27
CA ALA A 179 20.81 -2.52 12.36
C ALA A 179 21.32 -3.01 11.00
N TRP A 180 20.57 -2.77 9.92
CA TRP A 180 21.00 -3.12 8.57
C TRP A 180 22.29 -2.38 8.16
N ALA A 181 22.40 -1.09 8.46
CA ALA A 181 23.63 -0.33 8.24
C ALA A 181 24.81 -0.96 8.99
N SER A 182 24.62 -1.35 10.25
CA SER A 182 25.65 -2.00 11.05
C SER A 182 26.02 -3.39 10.51
N ASP A 183 25.05 -4.18 10.05
CA ASP A 183 25.28 -5.48 9.39
C ASP A 183 26.12 -5.31 8.11
N ILE A 184 25.80 -4.31 7.29
CA ILE A 184 26.55 -3.97 6.06
C ILE A 184 28.00 -3.61 6.42
N LEU A 185 28.21 -2.76 7.43
CA LEU A 185 29.53 -2.28 7.81
C LEU A 185 30.39 -3.40 8.42
N THR A 186 29.79 -4.29 9.20
CA THR A 186 30.49 -5.43 9.81
C THR A 186 30.67 -6.63 8.88
N GLY A 187 29.92 -6.70 7.77
CA GLY A 187 30.00 -7.81 6.81
C GLY A 187 29.24 -9.06 7.24
N SER A 188 28.17 -8.88 8.01
CA SER A 188 27.32 -9.95 8.52
C SER A 188 26.50 -10.62 7.40
N PRO A 189 26.36 -11.96 7.38
CA PRO A 189 25.51 -12.67 6.41
C PRO A 189 24.00 -12.42 6.59
N ARG A 190 23.58 -11.68 7.64
CA ARG A 190 22.18 -11.34 7.92
C ARG A 190 21.65 -10.14 7.12
N ALA A 191 22.49 -9.48 6.33
CA ALA A 191 22.13 -8.25 5.63
C ALA A 191 20.91 -8.40 4.70
N ASP A 192 20.75 -9.54 4.02
CA ASP A 192 19.64 -9.78 3.08
C ASP A 192 18.27 -9.91 3.78
N ASP A 193 18.20 -10.49 4.97
CA ASP A 193 16.97 -10.58 5.77
C ASP A 193 16.54 -9.20 6.27
N SER A 194 17.51 -8.38 6.69
CA SER A 194 17.30 -7.00 7.15
C SER A 194 16.77 -6.09 6.02
N ARG A 195 17.23 -6.30 4.77
CA ARG A 195 16.72 -5.59 3.58
C ARG A 195 15.22 -5.75 3.34
N HIS A 196 14.74 -6.99 3.38
CA HIS A 196 13.33 -7.30 3.10
C HIS A 196 12.40 -6.74 4.18
N ARG A 197 12.82 -6.80 5.46
CA ARG A 197 12.08 -6.22 6.59
C ARG A 197 11.91 -4.71 6.43
N LEU A 198 13.01 -4.01 6.13
CA LEU A 198 12.98 -2.54 5.98
C LEU A 198 12.01 -2.08 4.89
N ALA A 199 11.96 -2.79 3.77
CA ALA A 199 11.06 -2.48 2.67
C ALA A 199 9.58 -2.71 3.01
N ALA A 200 9.27 -3.77 3.77
CA ALA A 200 7.91 -4.00 4.27
C ALA A 200 7.48 -2.89 5.24
N ASP A 201 8.39 -2.41 6.09
CA ASP A 201 8.09 -1.38 7.08
C ASP A 201 7.91 0.03 6.49
N ILE A 202 8.62 0.38 5.40
CA ILE A 202 8.34 1.63 4.63
C ILE A 202 6.89 1.65 4.14
N LEU A 203 6.39 0.52 3.63
CA LEU A 203 5.02 0.42 3.12
C LEU A 203 3.98 0.53 4.24
N ALA A 204 4.26 -0.07 5.40
CA ALA A 204 3.42 0.11 6.58
C ALA A 204 3.39 1.58 7.04
N LEU A 205 4.53 2.28 6.97
CA LEU A 205 4.63 3.71 7.27
C LEU A 205 3.85 4.56 6.26
N ASP A 206 3.93 4.25 4.97
CA ASP A 206 3.18 4.96 3.92
C ASP A 206 1.66 4.86 4.15
N GLN A 207 1.17 3.68 4.56
CA GLN A 207 -0.23 3.51 4.95
C GLN A 207 -0.64 4.39 6.14
N LEU A 208 0.21 4.51 7.17
CA LEU A 208 -0.06 5.38 8.32
C LEU A 208 0.02 6.87 7.96
N VAL A 209 0.96 7.28 7.11
CA VAL A 209 1.08 8.67 6.61
C VAL A 209 -0.15 9.05 5.79
N SER A 210 -0.61 8.15 4.92
CA SER A 210 -1.86 8.30 4.17
C SER A 210 -3.04 8.51 5.12
N GLN A 211 -3.17 7.71 6.18
CA GLN A 211 -4.24 7.86 7.16
C GLN A 211 -4.14 9.17 7.96
N LEU A 212 -2.93 9.62 8.29
CA LEU A 212 -2.69 10.90 8.98
C LEU A 212 -3.04 12.11 8.10
N ALA A 213 -3.00 11.98 6.76
CA ALA A 213 -3.36 13.06 5.84
C ALA A 213 -4.80 13.56 6.01
N TYR A 214 -5.63 12.76 6.67
CA TYR A 214 -7.04 13.04 6.92
C TYR A 214 -7.35 13.43 8.37
N ASP A 215 -6.32 13.50 9.24
CA ASP A 215 -6.48 14.04 10.58
C ASP A 215 -6.35 15.58 10.52
N THR A 216 -7.48 16.28 10.60
CA THR A 216 -7.57 17.74 10.46
C THR A 216 -6.74 18.51 11.50
N GLU A 217 -6.43 17.88 12.63
CA GLU A 217 -5.67 18.49 13.72
C GLU A 217 -4.14 18.33 13.59
N GLY A 218 -3.68 17.63 12.54
CA GLY A 218 -2.29 17.16 12.40
C GLY A 218 -1.49 17.74 11.23
N SER A 219 -1.88 18.85 10.60
CA SER A 219 -1.22 19.35 9.37
C SER A 219 0.31 19.52 9.50
N HIS A 220 0.79 19.92 10.68
CA HIS A 220 2.23 20.00 11.01
C HIS A 220 2.87 18.61 11.14
N THR A 221 2.21 17.69 11.85
CA THR A 221 2.62 16.28 11.98
C THR A 221 2.65 15.58 10.62
N LEU A 222 1.69 15.88 9.74
CA LEU A 222 1.61 15.36 8.38
C LEU A 222 2.78 15.85 7.53
N ARG A 223 3.18 17.12 7.65
CA ARG A 223 4.37 17.65 6.95
C ARG A 223 5.64 16.93 7.39
N HIS A 224 5.83 16.73 8.69
CA HIS A 224 6.96 15.96 9.23
C HIS A 224 6.93 14.51 8.77
N ALA A 225 5.76 13.88 8.79
CA ALA A 225 5.56 12.51 8.35
C ALA A 225 5.86 12.30 6.86
N ARG A 226 5.41 13.23 5.99
CA ARG A 226 5.70 13.23 4.55
C ARG A 226 7.18 13.47 4.26
N ALA A 227 7.79 14.44 4.95
CA ALA A 227 9.21 14.73 4.82
C ALA A 227 10.05 13.53 5.27
N LEU A 228 9.70 12.90 6.39
CA LEU A 228 10.35 11.68 6.88
C LEU A 228 10.23 10.56 5.85
N ARG A 229 9.03 10.29 5.34
CA ARG A 229 8.80 9.30 4.29
C ARG A 229 9.70 9.52 3.07
N GLN A 230 9.78 10.76 2.59
CA GLN A 230 10.63 11.09 1.44
C GLN A 230 12.12 10.81 1.73
N ARG A 231 12.61 11.13 2.94
CA ARG A 231 14.01 10.87 3.32
C ARG A 231 14.30 9.39 3.52
N MET A 232 13.39 8.65 4.15
CA MET A 232 13.48 7.20 4.31
C MET A 232 13.64 6.49 2.97
N THR A 233 12.94 6.96 1.93
CA THR A 233 12.99 6.35 0.60
C THR A 233 14.32 6.56 -0.12
N MET A 234 15.11 7.56 0.29
CA MET A 234 16.49 7.76 -0.18
C MET A 234 17.51 6.93 0.60
N LEU A 235 17.17 6.50 1.83
CA LEU A 235 18.09 5.74 2.70
C LEU A 235 18.34 4.34 2.16
N MET A 236 17.32 3.68 1.63
CA MET A 236 17.43 2.31 1.12
C MET A 236 18.34 2.19 -0.12
N PRO A 237 18.21 3.02 -1.18
CA PRO A 237 19.16 3.03 -2.28
C PRO A 237 20.60 3.31 -1.83
N LEU A 238 20.79 4.20 -0.85
CA LEU A 238 22.10 4.56 -0.32
C LEU A 238 22.75 3.38 0.43
N LEU A 239 21.99 2.68 1.28
CA LEU A 239 22.50 1.50 2.00
C LEU A 239 22.82 0.35 1.04
N SER A 240 21.98 0.12 0.03
CA SER A 240 22.23 -0.88 -1.01
C SER A 240 23.45 -0.53 -1.88
N SER A 241 23.65 0.76 -2.19
CA SER A 241 24.86 1.19 -2.91
C SER A 241 26.12 1.06 -2.06
N LEU A 242 26.04 1.39 -0.78
CA LEU A 242 27.15 1.29 0.16
C LEU A 242 27.57 -0.17 0.32
N GLU A 243 26.60 -1.06 0.44
CA GLU A 243 26.84 -2.50 0.50
C GLU A 243 27.53 -3.04 -0.74
N SER A 244 27.08 -2.62 -1.93
CA SER A 244 27.70 -3.01 -3.20
C SER A 244 29.17 -2.56 -3.25
N VAL A 245 29.45 -1.31 -2.89
CA VAL A 245 30.80 -0.73 -2.89
C VAL A 245 31.69 -1.40 -1.83
N LEU A 246 31.17 -1.65 -0.63
CA LEU A 246 31.92 -2.35 0.44
C LEU A 246 32.18 -3.81 0.09
N HIS A 247 31.25 -4.48 -0.59
CA HIS A 247 31.48 -5.83 -1.10
C HIS A 247 32.61 -5.85 -2.15
N ALA A 248 32.63 -4.89 -3.07
CA ALA A 248 33.72 -4.73 -4.03
C ALA A 248 35.06 -4.42 -3.35
N LEU A 249 35.08 -3.58 -2.30
CA LEU A 249 36.28 -3.30 -1.51
C LEU A 249 36.79 -4.52 -0.74
N ARG A 250 35.91 -5.33 -0.17
CA ARG A 250 36.27 -6.58 0.53
C ARG A 250 36.86 -7.63 -0.43
N GLY A 251 36.41 -7.62 -1.69
CA GLY A 251 36.93 -8.50 -2.74
C GLY A 251 38.21 -7.99 -3.42
N HIS A 252 38.69 -6.78 -3.10
CA HIS A 252 39.93 -6.24 -3.64
C HIS A 252 41.15 -6.91 -2.97
N PRO A 253 42.23 -7.24 -3.71
CA PRO A 253 43.42 -7.91 -3.16
C PRO A 253 44.06 -7.16 -1.97
N ASP A 254 44.06 -5.83 -2.02
CA ASP A 254 44.62 -4.96 -0.96
C ASP A 254 43.64 -4.69 0.21
N GLY A 255 42.44 -5.27 0.17
CA GLY A 255 41.42 -5.14 1.21
C GLY A 255 40.85 -3.73 1.39
N ILE A 256 40.21 -3.48 2.55
CA ILE A 256 39.63 -2.17 2.88
C ILE A 256 40.71 -1.26 3.47
N PRO A 257 40.97 -0.08 2.89
CA PRO A 257 41.93 0.89 3.42
C PRO A 257 41.65 1.26 4.88
N LEU A 258 42.71 1.42 5.68
CA LEU A 258 42.61 1.71 7.13
C LEU A 258 41.68 2.88 7.46
N PRO A 259 41.76 4.05 6.80
CA PRO A 259 40.92 5.14 7.23
C PRO A 259 39.43 4.94 6.83
N VAL A 260 39.11 4.09 5.83
CA VAL A 260 37.72 3.72 5.52
C VAL A 260 37.19 2.79 6.61
N ARG A 261 38.02 1.87 7.11
CA ARG A 261 37.67 1.03 8.27
C ARG A 261 37.41 1.87 9.51
N GLU A 262 38.21 2.92 9.76
CA GLU A 262 37.98 3.86 10.86
C GLU A 262 36.67 4.63 10.69
N ALA A 263 36.38 5.11 9.48
CA ALA A 263 35.10 5.76 9.18
C ALA A 263 33.91 4.81 9.37
N MET A 264 34.04 3.53 8.98
CA MET A 264 33.03 2.51 9.21
C MET A 264 32.81 2.26 10.71
N ALA A 265 33.89 2.16 11.50
CA ALA A 265 33.81 1.97 12.96
C ALA A 265 33.21 3.19 13.68
N ALA A 266 33.56 4.41 13.23
CA ALA A 266 32.96 5.63 13.74
C ALA A 266 31.47 5.71 13.41
N ALA A 267 31.08 5.30 12.19
CA ALA A 267 29.68 5.27 11.77
C ALA A 267 28.87 4.22 12.55
N THR A 268 29.40 3.01 12.80
CA THR A 268 28.70 2.00 13.62
C THR A 268 28.53 2.46 15.07
N ALA A 269 29.57 3.04 15.67
CA ALA A 269 29.49 3.58 17.03
C ALA A 269 28.49 4.73 17.14
N TRP A 270 28.42 5.60 16.13
CA TRP A 270 27.45 6.68 16.09
C TRP A 270 26.01 6.20 15.87
N LEU A 271 25.79 5.23 14.99
CA LEU A 271 24.46 4.63 14.79
C LEU A 271 23.89 4.02 16.08
N ALA A 272 24.77 3.56 16.99
CA ALA A 272 24.38 3.04 18.30
C ALA A 272 24.02 4.10 19.35
N THR A 273 24.46 5.35 19.20
CA THR A 273 24.19 6.44 20.19
C THR A 273 22.84 7.13 19.99
N ASP A 274 22.07 6.75 18.97
CA ASP A 274 20.72 7.24 18.68
C ASP A 274 20.60 8.78 18.51
N ALA A 275 21.73 9.44 18.25
CA ALA A 275 21.85 10.89 18.22
C ALA A 275 21.25 11.51 16.94
N ALA A 276 20.61 12.69 17.08
CA ALA A 276 20.08 13.48 15.96
C ALA A 276 21.12 14.41 15.31
N THR A 277 22.36 14.42 15.82
CA THR A 277 23.48 15.19 15.28
C THR A 277 24.31 14.31 14.35
N PRO A 278 24.69 14.77 13.14
CA PRO A 278 25.47 13.98 12.21
C PRO A 278 26.80 13.53 12.85
N PRO A 279 27.32 12.34 12.49
CA PRO A 279 28.58 11.86 13.02
C PRO A 279 29.71 12.82 12.65
N PRO A 280 30.70 13.03 13.54
CA PRO A 280 31.91 13.77 13.22
C PRO A 280 32.81 12.91 12.32
N VAL A 281 32.38 12.62 11.09
CA VAL A 281 33.23 11.97 10.09
C VAL A 281 34.08 13.07 9.45
N ALA A 282 35.40 12.94 9.56
CA ALA A 282 36.35 13.93 9.05
C ALA A 282 36.14 14.17 7.55
N ALA A 283 35.71 15.39 7.21
CA ALA A 283 35.29 15.78 5.87
C ALA A 283 36.44 16.05 4.88
N GLY A 284 37.70 15.84 5.26
CA GLY A 284 38.84 16.33 4.48
C GLY A 284 39.89 15.25 4.26
N GLY A 285 40.09 14.86 2.99
CA GLY A 285 41.30 14.11 2.58
C GLY A 285 41.10 12.99 1.57
N TRP A 286 39.87 12.62 1.25
CA TRP A 286 39.58 11.38 0.50
C TRP A 286 39.59 11.49 -1.03
N LEU A 287 40.07 12.60 -1.57
CA LEU A 287 40.34 12.66 -3.00
C LEU A 287 41.65 11.94 -3.24
N ALA A 288 41.61 10.91 -4.07
CA ALA A 288 42.80 10.35 -4.68
C ALA A 288 43.67 11.50 -5.18
N ASP A 289 44.86 11.67 -4.59
CA ASP A 289 45.91 12.48 -5.18
C ASP A 289 46.24 11.78 -6.49
N SER A 290 45.61 12.22 -7.58
CA SER A 290 45.64 11.57 -8.89
C SER A 290 47.00 11.85 -9.50
N ARG A 291 48.04 11.20 -8.97
CA ARG A 291 49.39 11.33 -9.51
C ARG A 291 49.42 10.58 -10.83
N ALA A 292 49.56 11.35 -11.92
CA ALA A 292 49.93 10.87 -13.25
C ALA A 292 49.02 9.79 -13.88
N GLY A 293 47.76 10.14 -14.18
CA GLY A 293 47.00 9.50 -15.27
C GLY A 293 46.47 8.08 -15.06
N GLU A 294 46.86 7.37 -13.99
CA GLU A 294 46.25 6.08 -13.61
C GLU A 294 45.15 6.30 -12.56
N VAL A 295 43.92 5.90 -12.89
CA VAL A 295 42.81 5.90 -11.95
C VAL A 295 42.95 4.69 -11.05
N ASP A 296 43.40 4.89 -9.82
CA ASP A 296 43.35 3.84 -8.81
C ASP A 296 41.88 3.50 -8.49
N TRP A 297 41.50 2.29 -8.87
CA TRP A 297 40.16 1.75 -8.65
C TRP A 297 39.85 1.56 -7.16
N GLN A 298 40.83 1.15 -6.36
CA GLN A 298 40.65 0.99 -4.92
C GLN A 298 40.44 2.36 -4.26
N ALA A 299 41.21 3.38 -4.66
CA ALA A 299 41.00 4.75 -4.19
C ALA A 299 39.63 5.31 -4.61
N SER A 300 39.17 5.02 -5.82
CA SER A 300 37.85 5.43 -6.31
C SER A 300 36.69 4.78 -5.53
N LEU A 301 36.83 3.49 -5.20
CA LEU A 301 35.89 2.77 -4.34
C LEU A 301 35.92 3.33 -2.91
N ALA A 302 37.10 3.58 -2.35
CA ALA A 302 37.28 4.13 -1.00
C ALA A 302 36.68 5.54 -0.87
N ALA A 303 36.93 6.42 -1.83
CA ALA A 303 36.36 7.76 -1.90
C ALA A 303 34.82 7.72 -2.01
N THR A 304 34.30 6.79 -2.82
CA THR A 304 32.84 6.59 -2.96
C THR A 304 32.22 6.06 -1.67
N ALA A 305 32.85 5.11 -1.00
CA ALA A 305 32.40 4.59 0.29
C ALA A 305 32.37 5.69 1.36
N ALA A 306 33.41 6.51 1.44
CA ALA A 306 33.49 7.64 2.37
C ALA A 306 32.38 8.69 2.14
N ASP A 307 32.13 9.08 0.88
CA ASP A 307 31.05 10.00 0.53
C ASP A 307 29.67 9.42 0.90
N GLN A 308 29.45 8.12 0.65
CA GLN A 308 28.19 7.46 1.00
C GLN A 308 28.00 7.30 2.51
N LEU A 309 29.05 7.03 3.28
CA LEU A 309 29.00 7.02 4.75
C LEU A 309 28.62 8.38 5.32
N GLN A 310 29.18 9.46 4.76
CA GLN A 310 28.83 10.82 5.19
C GLN A 310 27.37 11.16 4.86
N ARG A 311 26.92 10.84 3.64
CA ARG A 311 25.51 11.00 3.24
C ARG A 311 24.58 10.17 4.12
N LEU A 312 25.00 8.97 4.52
CA LEU A 312 24.23 8.08 5.38
C LEU A 312 24.03 8.72 6.76
N GLY A 313 25.11 9.23 7.37
CA GLY A 313 25.04 9.92 8.65
C GLY A 313 24.14 11.16 8.60
N ALA A 314 24.30 12.00 7.57
CA ALA A 314 23.47 13.19 7.38
C ALA A 314 21.98 12.84 7.19
N LEU A 315 21.67 11.88 6.32
CA LEU A 315 20.30 11.47 6.02
C LEU A 315 19.63 10.77 7.22
N TYR A 316 20.37 9.97 7.98
CA TYR A 316 19.86 9.31 9.19
C TYR A 316 19.58 10.34 10.29
N ALA A 317 20.48 11.31 10.49
CA ALA A 317 20.28 12.43 11.41
C ALA A 317 19.05 13.29 11.04
N GLU A 318 18.87 13.60 9.75
CA GLU A 318 17.66 14.26 9.24
C GLU A 318 16.40 13.45 9.53
N CYS A 319 16.41 12.13 9.28
CA CYS A 319 15.27 11.26 9.58
C CYS A 319 14.95 11.25 11.09
N ARG A 320 15.97 11.22 11.95
CA ARG A 320 15.81 11.27 13.41
C ARG A 320 15.20 12.60 13.87
N ALA A 321 15.70 13.73 13.38
CA ALA A 321 15.14 15.05 13.67
C ALA A 321 13.67 15.15 13.23
N LEU A 322 13.35 14.65 12.02
CA LEU A 322 11.98 14.62 11.52
C LEU A 322 11.07 13.72 12.35
N GLN A 323 11.57 12.56 12.80
CA GLN A 323 10.83 11.63 13.67
C GLN A 323 10.53 12.24 15.04
N GLN A 324 11.50 12.94 15.65
CA GLN A 324 11.32 13.65 16.92
C GLN A 324 10.29 14.77 16.80
N GLY A 325 10.26 15.48 15.67
CA GLY A 325 9.26 16.51 15.35
C GLY A 325 7.83 15.99 15.12
N ILE A 326 7.61 14.67 14.94
CA ILE A 326 6.25 14.11 14.77
C ILE A 326 5.47 14.25 16.07
N GLY A 327 4.54 15.22 16.12
CA GLY A 327 3.67 15.46 17.27
C GLY A 327 4.23 16.48 18.27
N ASP A 328 5.39 17.05 18.00
CA ASP A 328 5.91 18.22 18.71
C ASP A 328 5.55 19.49 17.94
N ARG A 329 4.65 20.31 18.49
CA ARG A 329 4.21 21.57 17.87
C ARG A 329 5.26 22.68 17.97
N SER A 330 6.27 22.53 18.84
CA SER A 330 7.35 23.49 19.01
C SER A 330 8.48 23.30 17.98
N ALA A 331 8.55 22.13 17.35
CA ALA A 331 9.49 21.87 16.27
C ALA A 331 9.19 22.76 15.06
N GLY A 332 10.22 23.43 14.54
CA GLY A 332 10.13 24.27 13.34
C GLY A 332 9.63 23.49 12.11
N ALA A 333 9.07 24.20 11.13
CA ALA A 333 8.64 23.56 9.89
C ALA A 333 9.85 22.94 9.16
N PRO A 334 9.75 21.69 8.68
CA PRO A 334 10.88 21.05 8.02
C PRO A 334 11.16 21.75 6.70
N GLN A 335 12.40 22.20 6.50
CA GLN A 335 12.85 22.77 5.24
C GLN A 335 13.00 21.64 4.20
N LEU A 336 11.97 21.43 3.38
CA LEU A 336 12.07 20.57 2.21
C LEU A 336 13.00 21.24 1.19
N ARG A 337 14.29 20.90 1.21
CA ARG A 337 15.25 21.27 0.16
C ARG A 337 14.88 20.54 -1.14
N GLY A 338 14.12 21.23 -2.00
CA GLY A 338 13.75 20.77 -3.34
C GLY A 338 12.23 20.83 -3.57
N ASN A 339 11.82 21.31 -4.75
CA ASN A 339 10.42 21.36 -5.18
C ASN A 339 9.79 19.96 -5.08
N ALA A 340 8.99 19.75 -4.04
CA ALA A 340 8.17 18.56 -3.89
C ALA A 340 7.18 18.52 -5.05
N ALA A 341 7.42 17.66 -6.05
CA ALA A 341 6.39 17.37 -7.02
C ALA A 341 5.17 16.78 -6.29
N PRO A 342 3.94 17.14 -6.70
CA PRO A 342 2.73 16.66 -6.04
C PRO A 342 2.71 15.13 -6.00
N GLU A 343 2.48 14.56 -4.82
CA GLU A 343 2.42 13.10 -4.52
C GLU A 343 1.51 12.32 -5.48
N ALA A 344 0.56 13.00 -6.14
CA ALA A 344 -0.36 12.42 -7.12
C ALA A 344 0.30 12.07 -8.48
N ALA A 345 1.42 12.70 -8.86
CA ALA A 345 1.95 12.67 -10.22
C ALA A 345 2.81 11.44 -10.57
N GLY A 346 2.90 10.45 -9.67
CA GLY A 346 3.86 9.34 -9.81
C GLY A 346 3.34 7.92 -9.57
N HIS A 347 2.04 7.69 -9.49
CA HIS A 347 1.54 6.32 -9.29
C HIS A 347 1.42 5.57 -10.62
N HIS A 348 2.02 4.37 -10.71
CA HIS A 348 1.86 3.52 -11.88
C HIS A 348 0.53 2.76 -11.82
N HIS A 349 -0.34 3.00 -12.80
CA HIS A 349 -1.59 2.26 -12.95
C HIS A 349 -1.50 1.31 -14.14
N ASP A 350 -1.68 0.02 -13.87
CA ASP A 350 -1.87 -0.97 -14.91
C ASP A 350 -3.33 -0.95 -15.37
N HIS A 351 -3.69 0.02 -16.21
CA HIS A 351 -5.07 0.22 -16.66
C HIS A 351 -5.72 -1.04 -17.24
N GLY A 352 -4.93 -1.90 -17.90
CA GLY A 352 -5.44 -3.17 -18.44
C GLY A 352 -5.90 -4.12 -17.34
N MET A 353 -5.11 -4.26 -16.26
CA MET A 353 -5.48 -5.12 -15.13
C MET A 353 -6.62 -4.52 -14.30
N LEU A 354 -6.64 -3.20 -14.14
CA LEU A 354 -7.72 -2.50 -13.44
C LEU A 354 -9.05 -2.62 -14.18
N LEU A 355 -9.05 -2.42 -15.51
CA LEU A 355 -10.24 -2.54 -16.34
C LEU A 355 -10.75 -3.98 -16.35
N PHE A 356 -9.86 -4.97 -16.50
CA PHE A 356 -10.23 -6.38 -16.43
C PHE A 356 -10.90 -6.73 -15.10
N GLY A 357 -10.30 -6.28 -13.99
CA GLY A 357 -10.86 -6.50 -12.66
C GLY A 357 -12.25 -5.89 -12.48
N ALA A 358 -12.45 -4.67 -12.96
CA ALA A 358 -13.71 -3.96 -12.87
C ALA A 358 -14.81 -4.55 -13.77
N VAL A 359 -14.48 -4.85 -15.04
CA VAL A 359 -15.40 -5.50 -16.00
C VAL A 359 -15.79 -6.89 -15.52
N SER A 360 -14.84 -7.66 -14.99
CA SER A 360 -15.12 -8.98 -14.42
C SER A 360 -16.11 -8.91 -13.27
N SER A 361 -16.01 -7.91 -12.38
CA SER A 361 -16.97 -7.72 -11.28
C SER A 361 -18.35 -7.28 -11.77
N GLY A 362 -18.43 -6.37 -12.74
CA GLY A 362 -19.71 -6.00 -13.37
C GLY A 362 -20.38 -7.17 -14.06
N LEU A 363 -19.62 -7.95 -14.83
CA LEU A 363 -20.09 -9.16 -15.51
C LEU A 363 -20.55 -10.24 -14.52
N ALA A 364 -19.86 -10.39 -13.38
CA ALA A 364 -20.28 -11.29 -12.31
C ALA A 364 -21.69 -10.95 -11.82
N VAL A 365 -21.94 -9.68 -11.52
CA VAL A 365 -23.23 -9.21 -11.02
C VAL A 365 -24.31 -9.30 -12.09
N PHE A 366 -23.97 -9.02 -13.35
CA PHE A 366 -24.88 -9.22 -14.47
C PHE A 366 -25.30 -10.69 -14.58
N CYS A 367 -24.35 -11.63 -14.59
CA CYS A 367 -24.63 -13.06 -14.63
C CYS A 367 -25.44 -13.54 -13.41
N ALA A 368 -25.12 -13.06 -12.20
CA ALA A 368 -25.90 -13.37 -11.00
C ALA A 368 -27.36 -12.87 -11.12
N GLY A 369 -27.55 -11.67 -11.67
CA GLY A 369 -28.86 -11.11 -11.98
C GLY A 369 -29.64 -11.92 -13.00
N LEU A 370 -28.98 -12.36 -14.08
CA LEU A 370 -29.61 -13.23 -15.08
C LEU A 370 -30.02 -14.56 -14.47
N LEU A 371 -29.16 -15.19 -13.67
CA LEU A 371 -29.50 -16.42 -12.96
C LEU A 371 -30.73 -16.23 -12.06
N TRP A 372 -30.83 -15.11 -11.35
CA TRP A 372 -32.01 -14.78 -10.56
C TRP A 372 -33.27 -14.61 -11.42
N ILE A 373 -33.20 -13.82 -12.48
CA ILE A 373 -34.33 -13.55 -13.39
C ILE A 373 -34.83 -14.85 -14.04
N PHE A 374 -33.92 -15.70 -14.55
CA PHE A 374 -34.30 -16.94 -15.22
C PHE A 374 -34.73 -18.04 -14.27
N SER A 375 -34.21 -18.08 -13.04
CA SER A 375 -34.64 -19.06 -12.04
C SER A 375 -35.98 -18.72 -11.41
N GLY A 376 -36.44 -17.47 -11.50
CA GLY A 376 -37.65 -17.00 -10.82
C GLY A 376 -37.54 -17.08 -9.29
N TRP A 377 -36.32 -17.13 -8.74
CA TRP A 377 -36.11 -17.39 -7.33
C TRP A 377 -36.51 -16.18 -6.47
N GLU A 378 -37.57 -16.33 -5.66
CA GLU A 378 -38.12 -15.24 -4.85
C GLU A 378 -37.09 -14.56 -3.94
N GLY A 379 -36.19 -15.33 -3.32
CA GLY A 379 -35.14 -14.82 -2.44
C GLY A 379 -33.89 -14.28 -3.14
N GLY A 380 -33.84 -14.33 -4.49
CA GLY A 380 -32.62 -14.07 -5.25
C GLY A 380 -32.16 -12.60 -5.25
N ALA A 381 -33.06 -11.64 -5.01
CA ALA A 381 -32.69 -10.22 -4.94
C ALA A 381 -31.62 -9.94 -3.85
N GLY A 382 -31.80 -10.54 -2.67
CA GLY A 382 -30.84 -10.45 -1.57
C GLY A 382 -29.51 -11.14 -1.90
N ALA A 383 -29.58 -12.29 -2.58
CA ALA A 383 -28.38 -13.02 -3.02
C ALA A 383 -27.54 -12.20 -4.00
N VAL A 384 -28.16 -11.57 -5.01
CA VAL A 384 -27.45 -10.73 -5.98
C VAL A 384 -26.83 -9.50 -5.30
N ALA A 385 -27.52 -8.89 -4.32
CA ALA A 385 -26.95 -7.79 -3.53
C ALA A 385 -25.70 -8.23 -2.76
N VAL A 386 -25.74 -9.36 -2.04
CA VAL A 386 -24.58 -9.89 -1.30
C VAL A 386 -23.43 -10.27 -2.26
N ALA A 387 -23.75 -10.91 -3.39
CA ALA A 387 -22.77 -11.25 -4.41
C ALA A 387 -22.08 -10.00 -4.98
N SER A 388 -22.81 -8.90 -5.18
CA SER A 388 -22.26 -7.63 -5.65
C SER A 388 -21.23 -7.03 -4.69
N ILE A 389 -21.51 -7.07 -3.38
CA ILE A 389 -20.59 -6.62 -2.33
C ILE A 389 -19.30 -7.45 -2.41
N ALA A 390 -19.43 -8.78 -2.40
CA ALA A 390 -18.29 -9.69 -2.45
C ALA A 390 -17.45 -9.49 -3.74
N CYS A 391 -18.09 -9.35 -4.90
CA CYS A 391 -17.40 -9.10 -6.17
C CYS A 391 -16.65 -7.77 -6.20
N CYS A 392 -17.20 -6.71 -5.59
CA CYS A 392 -16.52 -5.42 -5.47
C CYS A 392 -15.27 -5.52 -4.59
N PHE A 393 -15.32 -6.28 -3.49
CA PHE A 393 -14.16 -6.45 -2.61
C PHE A 393 -13.08 -7.36 -3.21
N LEU A 394 -13.46 -8.48 -3.81
CA LEU A 394 -12.52 -9.36 -4.51
C LEU A 394 -11.89 -8.68 -5.73
N ALA A 395 -12.56 -7.68 -6.32
CA ALA A 395 -12.02 -6.90 -7.43
C ALA A 395 -10.65 -6.29 -7.10
N ALA A 396 -10.49 -5.81 -5.86
CA ALA A 396 -9.30 -5.12 -5.37
C ALA A 396 -8.16 -6.05 -4.92
N ILE A 397 -8.37 -7.37 -4.91
CA ILE A 397 -7.37 -8.34 -4.42
C ILE A 397 -6.60 -8.94 -5.60
N ASP A 398 -5.27 -8.88 -5.54
CA ASP A 398 -4.37 -9.41 -6.56
C ASP A 398 -4.38 -10.95 -6.65
N GLU A 399 -4.55 -11.65 -5.52
CA GLU A 399 -4.62 -13.13 -5.45
C GLU A 399 -5.94 -13.62 -4.84
N PRO A 400 -7.04 -13.66 -5.61
CA PRO A 400 -8.33 -14.11 -5.11
C PRO A 400 -8.30 -15.56 -4.63
N ARG A 401 -7.47 -16.43 -5.23
CA ARG A 401 -7.44 -17.87 -4.92
C ARG A 401 -7.04 -18.16 -3.46
N ARG A 402 -6.03 -17.46 -2.93
CA ARG A 402 -5.59 -17.62 -1.53
C ARG A 402 -6.67 -17.12 -0.56
N MET A 403 -7.30 -16.00 -0.89
CA MET A 403 -8.36 -15.41 -0.07
C MET A 403 -9.67 -16.20 -0.15
N ALA A 404 -10.01 -16.78 -1.31
CA ALA A 404 -11.27 -17.48 -1.55
C ALA A 404 -11.49 -18.63 -0.57
N GLY A 405 -10.46 -19.44 -0.29
CA GLY A 405 -10.56 -20.53 0.70
C GLY A 405 -10.75 -20.04 2.14
N ALA A 406 -10.15 -18.91 2.50
CA ALA A 406 -10.41 -18.28 3.80
C ALA A 406 -11.82 -17.67 3.84
N PHE A 407 -12.22 -16.98 2.78
CA PHE A 407 -13.52 -16.35 2.62
C PHE A 407 -14.66 -17.36 2.71
N LEU A 408 -14.55 -18.50 2.03
CA LEU A 408 -15.51 -19.61 2.09
C LEU A 408 -15.61 -20.16 3.51
N ARG A 409 -14.47 -20.54 4.14
CA ARG A 409 -14.46 -21.07 5.52
C ARG A 409 -15.11 -20.12 6.51
N TRP A 410 -14.74 -18.84 6.49
CA TRP A 410 -15.30 -17.85 7.41
C TRP A 410 -16.77 -17.59 7.11
N SER A 411 -17.19 -17.51 5.84
CA SER A 411 -18.59 -17.36 5.45
C SER A 411 -19.46 -18.52 5.93
N THR A 412 -18.98 -19.76 5.83
CA THR A 412 -19.67 -20.94 6.37
C THR A 412 -19.77 -20.85 7.90
N ILE A 413 -18.71 -20.44 8.59
CA ILE A 413 -18.75 -20.21 10.05
C ILE A 413 -19.76 -19.10 10.39
N CYS A 414 -19.80 -17.99 9.65
CA CYS A 414 -20.79 -16.92 9.83
C CYS A 414 -22.21 -17.47 9.73
N LEU A 415 -22.48 -18.26 8.69
CA LEU A 415 -23.80 -18.83 8.42
C LEU A 415 -24.22 -19.74 9.57
N LEU A 416 -23.35 -20.64 10.00
CA LEU A 416 -23.63 -21.56 11.12
C LEU A 416 -23.88 -20.82 12.43
N VAL A 417 -23.02 -19.85 12.78
CA VAL A 417 -23.19 -19.02 13.99
C VAL A 417 -24.51 -18.25 13.90
N SER A 418 -24.81 -17.68 12.74
CA SER A 418 -26.01 -16.88 12.57
C SER A 418 -27.29 -17.70 12.60
N CYS A 419 -27.32 -18.89 11.99
CA CYS A 419 -28.42 -19.84 12.15
C CYS A 419 -28.58 -20.24 13.62
N GLY A 420 -27.49 -20.57 14.32
CA GLY A 420 -27.54 -20.89 15.75
C GLY A 420 -28.11 -19.73 16.58
N TYR A 421 -27.69 -18.50 16.31
CA TYR A 421 -28.21 -17.31 16.98
C TYR A 421 -29.69 -17.06 16.66
N LEU A 422 -30.08 -17.13 15.39
CA LEU A 422 -31.44 -16.87 14.94
C LEU A 422 -32.44 -17.89 15.49
N PHE A 423 -32.07 -19.18 15.57
CA PHE A 423 -32.98 -20.23 16.04
C PHE A 423 -32.93 -20.52 17.54
N LEU A 424 -31.76 -20.42 18.19
CA LEU A 424 -31.65 -20.74 19.63
C LEU A 424 -31.69 -19.50 20.52
N VAL A 425 -31.20 -18.35 20.05
CA VAL A 425 -30.87 -17.22 20.93
C VAL A 425 -31.92 -16.10 20.81
N VAL A 426 -32.21 -15.64 19.58
CA VAL A 426 -33.17 -14.55 19.33
C VAL A 426 -34.58 -14.84 19.88
N PRO A 427 -35.15 -16.05 19.79
CA PRO A 427 -36.48 -16.33 20.33
C PRO A 427 -36.60 -16.15 21.86
N HIS A 428 -35.47 -16.22 22.58
CA HIS A 428 -35.42 -16.05 24.04
C HIS A 428 -35.13 -14.60 24.45
N ALA A 429 -34.86 -13.69 23.50
CA ALA A 429 -34.53 -12.30 23.77
C ALA A 429 -35.80 -11.43 23.85
N HIS A 430 -36.45 -11.41 25.01
CA HIS A 430 -37.66 -10.60 25.22
C HIS A 430 -37.40 -9.13 25.60
N THR A 431 -36.15 -8.78 25.92
CA THR A 431 -35.74 -7.41 26.24
C THR A 431 -34.51 -7.00 25.44
N PHE A 432 -34.34 -5.70 25.22
CA PHE A 432 -33.16 -5.17 24.52
C PHE A 432 -31.85 -5.52 25.25
N GLU A 433 -31.85 -5.47 26.58
CA GLU A 433 -30.67 -5.83 27.38
C GLU A 433 -30.26 -7.30 27.20
N ALA A 434 -31.25 -8.21 27.13
CA ALA A 434 -30.98 -9.61 26.82
C ALA A 434 -30.41 -9.79 25.41
N LEU A 435 -30.96 -9.10 24.42
CA LEU A 435 -30.44 -9.08 23.05
C LEU A 435 -28.99 -8.57 23.01
N ALA A 436 -28.71 -7.45 23.69
CA ALA A 436 -27.36 -6.87 23.75
C ALA A 436 -26.36 -7.84 24.41
N ALA A 437 -26.73 -8.45 25.55
CA ALA A 437 -25.88 -9.44 26.22
C ALA A 437 -25.58 -10.66 25.33
N MET A 438 -26.58 -11.15 24.61
CA MET A 438 -26.43 -12.28 23.68
C MET A 438 -25.51 -11.94 22.50
N LEU A 439 -25.64 -10.74 21.94
CA LEU A 439 -24.81 -10.25 20.84
C LEU A 439 -23.38 -9.91 21.26
N ALA A 440 -23.10 -9.76 22.56
CA ALA A 440 -21.77 -9.39 23.05
C ALA A 440 -20.69 -10.37 22.59
N LEU A 441 -20.91 -11.68 22.74
CA LEU A 441 -19.90 -12.69 22.42
C LEU A 441 -19.42 -12.65 20.95
N PRO A 442 -20.30 -12.72 19.93
CA PRO A 442 -19.88 -12.71 18.52
C PRO A 442 -19.31 -11.34 18.12
N TYR A 443 -19.93 -10.25 18.56
CA TYR A 443 -19.52 -8.91 18.12
C TYR A 443 -18.25 -8.40 18.82
N LEU A 444 -17.98 -8.80 20.06
CA LEU A 444 -16.67 -8.60 20.68
C LEU A 444 -15.57 -9.41 19.97
N GLY A 445 -15.88 -10.64 19.55
CA GLY A 445 -14.97 -11.44 18.73
C GLY A 445 -14.65 -10.78 17.39
N ILE A 446 -15.67 -10.24 16.71
CA ILE A 446 -15.52 -9.48 15.47
C ILE A 446 -14.66 -8.24 15.68
N GLY A 447 -14.90 -7.45 16.74
CA GLY A 447 -14.11 -6.26 17.04
C GLY A 447 -12.63 -6.59 17.30
N LEU A 448 -12.33 -7.73 17.94
CA LEU A 448 -10.95 -8.22 18.11
C LEU A 448 -10.31 -8.61 16.78
N LEU A 449 -11.06 -9.21 15.86
CA LEU A 449 -10.58 -9.56 14.52
C LEU A 449 -10.28 -8.32 13.67
N ILE A 450 -11.09 -7.26 13.78
CA ILE A 450 -10.85 -5.98 13.08
C ILE A 450 -9.53 -5.35 13.55
N ALA A 451 -9.18 -5.50 14.82
CA ALA A 451 -7.92 -4.99 15.37
C ALA A 451 -6.68 -5.78 14.91
N ARG A 452 -6.85 -6.94 14.25
CA ARG A 452 -5.74 -7.77 13.76
C ARG A 452 -5.45 -7.50 12.27
N PRO A 453 -4.19 -7.18 11.91
CA PRO A 453 -3.81 -6.99 10.51
C PRO A 453 -4.02 -8.30 9.72
N GLY A 454 -4.61 -8.19 8.52
CA GLY A 454 -4.93 -9.33 7.65
C GLY A 454 -6.37 -9.86 7.79
N PHE A 455 -7.04 -9.64 8.92
CA PHE A 455 -8.43 -10.09 9.13
C PHE A 455 -9.48 -9.00 8.91
N GLN A 456 -9.09 -7.74 8.64
CA GLN A 456 -10.04 -6.62 8.50
C GLN A 456 -11.14 -6.86 7.46
N LEU A 457 -10.79 -7.37 6.28
CA LEU A 457 -11.77 -7.65 5.23
C LEU A 457 -12.73 -8.78 5.65
N ILE A 458 -12.17 -9.85 6.22
CA ILE A 458 -12.93 -11.00 6.73
C ILE A 458 -13.88 -10.55 7.84
N ALA A 459 -13.41 -9.74 8.79
CA ALA A 459 -14.20 -9.25 9.91
C ALA A 459 -15.32 -8.29 9.45
N MET A 460 -15.05 -7.47 8.43
CA MET A 460 -16.05 -6.60 7.82
C MET A 460 -17.14 -7.42 7.11
N LEU A 461 -16.76 -8.40 6.30
CA LEU A 461 -17.70 -9.31 5.65
C LEU A 461 -18.48 -10.14 6.67
N LEU A 462 -17.83 -10.65 7.72
CA LEU A 462 -18.46 -11.35 8.84
C LEU A 462 -19.48 -10.45 9.53
N SER A 463 -19.15 -9.18 9.81
CA SER A 463 -20.11 -8.25 10.42
C SER A 463 -21.33 -7.94 9.54
N VAL A 464 -21.18 -7.83 8.21
CA VAL A 464 -22.33 -7.66 7.30
C VAL A 464 -23.26 -8.88 7.38
N ASN A 465 -22.66 -10.07 7.26
CA ASN A 465 -23.42 -11.31 7.15
C ASN A 465 -24.11 -11.63 8.47
N THR A 466 -23.38 -11.62 9.59
CA THR A 466 -23.98 -11.85 10.92
C THR A 466 -25.04 -10.80 11.26
N ALA A 467 -24.88 -9.55 10.83
CA ALA A 467 -25.91 -8.52 11.04
C ALA A 467 -27.15 -8.73 10.15
N SER A 468 -26.96 -9.16 8.90
CA SER A 468 -28.07 -9.42 7.97
C SER A 468 -28.89 -10.64 8.37
N PHE A 469 -28.24 -11.65 8.96
CA PHE A 469 -28.95 -12.81 9.52
C PHE A 469 -29.64 -12.50 10.85
N ALA A 470 -29.14 -11.54 11.63
CA ALA A 470 -29.81 -11.05 12.83
C ALA A 470 -30.97 -10.10 12.49
N ASN A 471 -31.72 -10.36 11.43
CA ASN A 471 -32.95 -9.64 11.12
C ASN A 471 -34.02 -10.01 12.16
N VAL A 472 -33.89 -9.43 13.36
CA VAL A 472 -34.74 -9.66 14.53
C VAL A 472 -36.23 -9.46 14.21
N GLN A 473 -36.56 -8.62 13.23
CA GLN A 473 -37.93 -8.40 12.78
C GLN A 473 -38.55 -9.63 12.10
N ALA A 474 -37.75 -10.47 11.43
CA ALA A 474 -38.23 -11.65 10.71
C ALA A 474 -38.48 -12.87 11.62
N VAL A 475 -37.95 -12.89 12.85
CA VAL A 475 -38.09 -14.05 13.76
C VAL A 475 -39.47 -14.08 14.43
N PHE A 476 -40.17 -12.93 14.48
CA PHE A 476 -41.51 -12.86 15.06
C PHE A 476 -42.63 -13.29 14.10
N ASP A 477 -42.33 -13.42 12.81
CA ASP A 477 -43.19 -14.13 11.85
C ASP A 477 -42.68 -15.57 11.73
N ALA A 478 -43.51 -16.56 12.09
CA ALA A 478 -43.14 -17.98 12.16
C ALA A 478 -42.94 -18.65 10.78
N ASP A 479 -42.29 -18.00 9.83
CA ASP A 479 -42.01 -18.54 8.49
C ASP A 479 -40.61 -19.15 8.42
N PHE A 480 -40.52 -20.42 8.81
CA PHE A 480 -39.30 -21.23 8.66
C PHE A 480 -38.86 -21.33 7.20
N LEU A 481 -39.81 -21.41 6.26
CA LEU A 481 -39.52 -21.67 4.85
C LEU A 481 -38.90 -20.43 4.19
N GLY A 482 -39.44 -19.24 4.45
CA GLY A 482 -38.85 -17.97 4.04
C GLY A 482 -37.48 -17.71 4.67
N THR A 483 -37.31 -18.04 5.95
CA THR A 483 -36.03 -17.94 6.65
C THR A 483 -34.98 -18.88 6.07
N PHE A 484 -35.34 -20.14 5.82
CA PHE A 484 -34.47 -21.15 5.21
C PHE A 484 -34.09 -20.74 3.78
N ASN A 485 -35.05 -20.27 2.98
CA ASN A 485 -34.82 -19.78 1.64
C ASN A 485 -33.83 -18.60 1.61
N THR A 486 -33.97 -17.66 2.56
CA THR A 486 -33.05 -16.52 2.70
C THR A 486 -31.63 -16.96 3.09
N CYS A 487 -31.51 -17.97 3.97
CA CYS A 487 -30.23 -18.59 4.31
C CYS A 487 -29.58 -19.26 3.10
N LEU A 488 -30.34 -20.01 2.31
CA LEU A 488 -29.88 -20.68 1.09
C LEU A 488 -29.43 -19.67 0.03
N ALA A 489 -30.22 -18.61 -0.19
CA ALA A 489 -29.90 -17.51 -1.08
C ALA A 489 -28.59 -16.82 -0.72
N SER A 490 -28.40 -16.54 0.57
CA SER A 490 -27.17 -15.93 1.09
C SER A 490 -25.96 -16.86 0.94
N ALA A 491 -26.13 -18.15 1.22
CA ALA A 491 -25.08 -19.16 1.03
C ALA A 491 -24.67 -19.25 -0.45
N ALA A 492 -25.64 -19.30 -1.37
CA ALA A 492 -25.37 -19.31 -2.81
C ALA A 492 -24.60 -18.06 -3.27
N ALA A 493 -24.98 -16.88 -2.78
CA ALA A 493 -24.28 -15.62 -3.06
C ALA A 493 -22.82 -15.62 -2.56
N MET A 494 -22.59 -16.15 -1.35
CA MET A 494 -21.26 -16.30 -0.77
C MET A 494 -20.38 -17.27 -1.56
N LEU A 495 -20.95 -18.29 -2.19
CA LEU A 495 -20.21 -19.21 -3.06
C LEU A 495 -19.94 -18.59 -4.44
N PHE A 496 -20.87 -17.81 -4.97
CA PHE A 496 -20.80 -17.29 -6.34
C PHE A 496 -19.58 -16.41 -6.58
N ALA A 497 -19.36 -15.38 -5.76
CA ALA A 497 -18.27 -14.41 -5.97
C ALA A 497 -16.86 -15.04 -5.97
N PRO A 498 -16.46 -15.89 -5.00
CA PRO A 498 -15.16 -16.55 -5.04
C PRO A 498 -15.04 -17.52 -6.21
N LEU A 499 -16.07 -18.31 -6.53
CA LEU A 499 -16.04 -19.23 -7.67
C LEU A 499 -15.88 -18.48 -9.00
N TRP A 500 -16.65 -17.41 -9.20
CA TRP A 500 -16.50 -16.53 -10.35
C TRP A 500 -15.08 -15.97 -10.45
N SER A 501 -14.56 -15.44 -9.34
CA SER A 501 -13.21 -14.88 -9.32
C SER A 501 -12.13 -15.92 -9.59
N MET A 502 -12.34 -17.19 -9.21
CA MET A 502 -11.40 -18.28 -9.51
C MET A 502 -11.47 -18.71 -10.98
N ALA A 503 -12.66 -18.70 -11.58
CA ALA A 503 -12.89 -19.05 -12.97
C ALA A 503 -12.39 -17.97 -13.95
N VAL A 504 -12.72 -16.70 -13.69
CA VAL A 504 -12.49 -15.61 -14.65
C VAL A 504 -11.10 -14.99 -14.51
N ARG A 505 -10.41 -15.13 -13.36
CA ARG A 505 -9.05 -14.59 -13.19
C ARG A 505 -7.98 -15.69 -13.40
N PRO A 506 -7.40 -15.84 -14.60
CA PRO A 506 -6.32 -16.78 -14.86
C PRO A 506 -4.96 -16.32 -14.29
N PHE A 507 -4.82 -15.05 -13.92
CA PHE A 507 -3.54 -14.43 -13.59
C PHE A 507 -3.11 -14.73 -12.13
N GLY A 508 -1.96 -15.37 -11.95
CA GLY A 508 -1.27 -15.43 -10.66
C GLY A 508 -0.44 -14.17 -10.40
N ALA A 509 -0.03 -13.91 -9.14
CA ALA A 509 0.84 -12.76 -8.79
C ALA A 509 2.12 -12.67 -9.64
N ARG A 510 2.59 -13.80 -10.18
CA ARG A 510 3.73 -13.88 -11.11
C ARG A 510 3.52 -13.07 -12.40
N ALA A 511 2.32 -13.10 -12.98
CA ALA A 511 2.02 -12.35 -14.22
C ALA A 511 2.00 -10.83 -13.95
N ALA A 512 1.40 -10.41 -12.83
CA ALA A 512 1.43 -9.02 -12.40
C ALA A 512 2.86 -8.55 -12.09
N ALA A 513 3.65 -9.37 -11.38
CA ALA A 513 5.06 -9.09 -11.11
C ALA A 513 5.88 -8.94 -12.39
N HIS A 514 5.73 -9.84 -13.37
CA HIS A 514 6.40 -9.73 -14.67
C HIS A 514 6.04 -8.44 -15.43
N ARG A 515 4.77 -8.02 -15.42
CA ARG A 515 4.34 -6.76 -16.04
C ARG A 515 4.93 -5.55 -15.33
N LEU A 516 4.98 -5.55 -14.00
CA LEU A 516 5.64 -4.49 -13.24
C LEU A 516 7.16 -4.42 -13.51
N VAL A 517 7.85 -5.55 -13.62
CA VAL A 517 9.28 -5.61 -13.98
C VAL A 517 9.53 -5.07 -15.38
N ARG A 518 8.70 -5.44 -16.37
CA ARG A 518 8.82 -4.87 -17.73
C ARG A 518 8.57 -3.36 -17.74
N ALA A 519 7.58 -2.90 -16.99
CA ALA A 519 7.33 -1.48 -16.84
C ALA A 519 8.54 -0.78 -16.19
N SER A 520 9.13 -1.34 -15.12
CA SER A 520 10.32 -0.75 -14.49
C SER A 520 11.50 -0.63 -15.46
N TRP A 521 11.73 -1.62 -16.34
CA TRP A 521 12.73 -1.52 -17.42
C TRP A 521 12.43 -0.42 -18.44
N GLN A 522 11.15 -0.16 -18.76
CA GLN A 522 10.77 0.97 -19.63
C GLN A 522 11.11 2.31 -19.00
N ASP A 523 10.77 2.50 -17.73
CA ASP A 523 11.06 3.74 -17.01
C ASP A 523 12.58 3.94 -16.86
N LEU A 524 13.34 2.88 -16.62
CA LEU A 524 14.81 2.92 -16.60
C LEU A 524 15.41 3.31 -17.95
N ALA A 525 14.89 2.75 -19.04
CA ALA A 525 15.31 3.14 -20.37
C ALA A 525 14.95 4.60 -20.70
N GLN A 526 13.81 5.09 -20.21
CA GLN A 526 13.41 6.50 -20.34
C GLN A 526 14.28 7.42 -19.49
N ALA A 527 14.56 7.05 -18.23
CA ALA A 527 15.41 7.74 -17.27
C ALA A 527 16.83 7.97 -17.80
N ALA A 528 17.34 7.06 -18.64
CA ALA A 528 18.64 7.19 -19.25
C ALA A 528 18.64 8.08 -20.52
N THR A 529 17.46 8.43 -21.05
CA THR A 529 17.30 9.22 -22.29
C THR A 529 16.67 10.60 -22.14
N LEU A 530 16.03 10.91 -21.01
CA LEU A 530 15.35 12.20 -20.78
C LEU A 530 16.34 13.39 -20.71
N ARG A 531 15.85 14.60 -20.99
CA ARG A 531 16.58 15.87 -20.73
C ARG A 531 16.21 16.36 -19.32
N ALA A 532 17.19 16.86 -18.58
CA ALA A 532 17.10 17.24 -17.15
C ALA A 532 15.98 18.25 -16.77
N ALA A 533 15.33 18.90 -17.74
CA ALA A 533 14.30 19.90 -17.48
C ALA A 533 12.91 19.31 -17.15
N ASP A 534 12.60 18.07 -17.55
CA ASP A 534 11.19 17.62 -17.67
C ASP A 534 10.69 16.57 -16.66
N GLY A 535 11.47 16.09 -15.66
CA GLY A 535 10.89 15.00 -14.84
C GLY A 535 11.60 14.40 -13.63
N ASP A 536 12.58 15.05 -12.98
CA ASP A 536 13.36 14.47 -11.88
C ASP A 536 12.51 13.92 -10.72
N ALA A 537 11.62 14.74 -10.17
CA ALA A 537 10.83 14.35 -9.00
C ALA A 537 9.72 13.33 -9.33
N ARG A 538 9.15 13.38 -10.56
CA ARG A 538 8.08 12.46 -10.98
C ARG A 538 8.61 11.08 -11.34
N LEU A 539 9.81 10.98 -11.91
CA LEU A 539 10.40 9.69 -12.29
C LEU A 539 10.93 8.94 -11.06
N GLY A 540 11.63 9.63 -10.15
CA GLY A 540 12.06 9.04 -8.87
C GLY A 540 10.88 8.53 -8.04
N ALA A 541 9.80 9.32 -7.93
CA ALA A 541 8.58 8.89 -7.25
C ALA A 541 7.91 7.68 -7.91
N ARG A 542 7.87 7.61 -9.25
CA ARG A 542 7.34 6.45 -10.01
C ARG A 542 8.13 5.18 -9.80
N MET A 543 9.45 5.28 -9.87
CA MET A 543 10.36 4.14 -9.70
C MET A 543 10.25 3.55 -8.29
N LEU A 544 10.15 4.42 -7.30
CA LEU A 544 9.98 4.05 -5.90
C LEU A 544 8.58 3.46 -5.63
N ASP A 545 7.50 4.03 -6.18
CA ASP A 545 6.14 3.49 -6.08
C ASP A 545 6.03 2.07 -6.66
N ARG A 546 6.69 1.81 -7.80
CA ARG A 546 6.72 0.46 -8.39
C ARG A 546 7.52 -0.53 -7.57
N LEU A 547 8.60 -0.10 -6.93
CA LEU A 547 9.31 -0.95 -5.97
C LEU A 547 8.45 -1.28 -4.76
N GLY A 548 7.77 -0.28 -4.22
CA GLY A 548 6.80 -0.49 -3.15
C GLY A 548 5.71 -1.51 -3.51
N GLN A 549 5.35 -1.60 -4.79
CA GLN A 549 4.42 -2.61 -5.31
C GLN A 549 5.07 -3.97 -5.65
N LEU A 550 6.36 -3.99 -5.98
CA LEU A 550 7.09 -5.20 -6.34
C LEU A 550 7.54 -5.96 -5.10
N VAL A 551 8.05 -5.28 -4.08
CA VAL A 551 8.64 -5.92 -2.90
C VAL A 551 7.67 -6.84 -2.15
N PRO A 552 6.42 -6.45 -1.84
CA PRO A 552 5.46 -7.35 -1.18
C PRO A 552 5.13 -8.59 -2.02
N ARG A 553 5.10 -8.42 -3.35
CA ARG A 553 4.76 -9.49 -4.30
C ARG A 553 5.94 -10.44 -4.52
N LEU A 554 7.18 -9.95 -4.42
CA LEU A 554 8.41 -10.73 -4.55
C LEU A 554 8.79 -11.43 -3.24
N GLY A 555 8.60 -10.78 -2.09
CA GLY A 555 8.80 -11.39 -0.77
C GLY A 555 7.87 -12.58 -0.49
N ALA A 556 6.67 -12.58 -1.09
CA ALA A 556 5.74 -13.70 -1.05
C ALA A 556 6.09 -14.85 -2.01
N ALA A 557 6.98 -14.61 -2.99
CA ALA A 557 7.35 -15.56 -4.03
C ALA A 557 8.70 -16.25 -3.79
N GLY A 558 9.56 -15.72 -2.90
CA GLY A 558 10.86 -16.34 -2.55
C GLY A 558 11.83 -16.49 -3.72
N ASP A 559 11.60 -15.75 -4.81
CA ASP A 559 12.23 -15.97 -6.12
C ASP A 559 13.48 -15.07 -6.28
N PRO A 560 14.61 -15.54 -6.86
CA PRO A 560 15.80 -14.73 -7.20
C PRO A 560 15.54 -13.46 -8.03
N LEU A 561 14.33 -13.32 -8.60
CA LEU A 561 13.82 -12.07 -9.20
C LEU A 561 13.77 -10.88 -8.22
N SER A 562 13.82 -11.10 -6.91
CA SER A 562 13.83 -10.04 -5.89
C SER A 562 15.10 -9.19 -5.94
N SER A 563 16.27 -9.83 -6.02
CA SER A 563 17.58 -9.17 -6.09
C SER A 563 17.72 -8.32 -7.36
N ASP A 564 17.26 -8.86 -8.49
CA ASP A 564 17.26 -8.19 -9.79
C ASP A 564 16.44 -6.88 -9.80
N GLY A 565 15.34 -6.83 -9.05
CA GLY A 565 14.49 -5.64 -8.95
C GLY A 565 15.17 -4.46 -8.23
N PHE A 566 15.94 -4.75 -7.17
CA PHE A 566 16.69 -3.74 -6.42
C PHE A 566 17.90 -3.24 -7.18
N HIS A 567 18.66 -4.13 -7.83
CA HIS A 567 19.76 -3.71 -8.70
C HIS A 567 19.27 -2.84 -9.86
N ALA A 568 18.13 -3.17 -10.46
CA ALA A 568 17.54 -2.34 -11.51
C ALA A 568 17.20 -0.92 -11.00
N LEU A 569 16.69 -0.78 -9.78
CA LEU A 569 16.45 0.53 -9.16
C LEU A 569 17.75 1.31 -8.94
N GLN A 570 18.77 0.65 -8.38
CA GLN A 570 20.07 1.27 -8.11
C GLN A 570 20.67 1.85 -9.39
N VAL A 571 20.58 1.12 -10.50
CA VAL A 571 21.01 1.60 -11.82
C VAL A 571 20.19 2.81 -12.28
N GLY A 572 18.88 2.84 -12.00
CA GLY A 572 18.04 3.99 -12.34
C GLY A 572 18.33 5.24 -11.52
N TYR A 573 18.60 5.12 -10.22
CA TYR A 573 19.05 6.25 -9.40
C TYR A 573 20.40 6.78 -9.88
N CYS A 574 21.34 5.90 -10.25
CA CYS A 574 22.60 6.31 -10.83
C CYS A 574 22.39 7.02 -12.17
N ALA A 575 21.53 6.48 -13.05
CA ALA A 575 21.20 7.12 -14.33
C ALA A 575 20.59 8.53 -14.14
N LEU A 576 19.67 8.69 -13.20
CA LEU A 576 19.07 9.98 -12.84
C LEU A 576 20.11 10.96 -12.28
N ALA A 577 20.97 10.52 -11.36
CA ALA A 577 22.03 11.35 -10.81
C ALA A 577 22.99 11.83 -11.91
N LEU A 578 23.39 10.95 -12.82
CA LEU A 578 24.23 11.28 -13.97
C LEU A 578 23.53 12.23 -14.94
N GLN A 579 22.23 12.07 -15.19
CA GLN A 579 21.45 12.99 -16.01
C GLN A 579 21.37 14.40 -15.40
N LYS A 580 21.19 14.49 -14.08
CA LYS A 580 21.13 15.76 -13.36
C LYS A 580 22.47 16.48 -13.36
N ALA A 581 23.57 15.74 -13.26
CA ALA A 581 24.92 16.30 -13.33
C ALA A 581 25.33 16.69 -14.77
N LEU A 582 24.73 16.07 -15.80
CA LEU A 582 25.13 16.23 -17.21
C LEU A 582 25.17 17.68 -17.74
N PRO A 583 24.26 18.62 -17.36
CA PRO A 583 24.34 20.03 -17.76
C PRO A 583 25.52 20.77 -17.13
N ALA A 584 25.92 20.37 -15.93
CA ALA A 584 27.00 20.99 -15.15
C ALA A 584 28.38 20.42 -15.49
N LEU A 585 28.49 19.43 -16.39
CA LEU A 585 29.76 18.83 -16.79
C LEU A 585 30.41 19.56 -17.98
N PRO A 586 31.74 19.72 -17.99
CA PRO A 586 32.47 20.25 -19.14
C PRO A 586 32.38 19.28 -20.34
N PRO A 587 32.54 19.79 -21.59
CA PRO A 587 32.31 19.02 -22.81
C PRO A 587 33.16 17.74 -22.92
N ALA A 588 34.39 17.77 -22.37
CA ALA A 588 35.29 16.61 -22.33
C ALA A 588 34.71 15.43 -21.52
N ALA A 589 34.16 15.68 -20.33
CA ALA A 589 33.55 14.66 -19.48
C ALA A 589 32.09 14.32 -19.86
N ARG A 590 31.40 15.26 -20.54
CA ARG A 590 29.99 15.12 -20.93
C ARG A 590 29.77 14.02 -21.99
N LYS A 591 30.70 13.86 -22.94
CA LYS A 591 30.59 12.89 -24.04
C LYS A 591 30.71 11.43 -23.55
N PRO A 592 31.69 11.06 -22.71
CA PRO A 592 31.75 9.74 -22.07
C PRO A 592 30.51 9.40 -21.23
N VAL A 593 30.07 10.31 -20.35
CA VAL A 593 28.89 10.08 -19.49
C VAL A 593 27.62 9.87 -20.31
N ARG A 594 27.43 10.65 -21.40
CA ARG A 594 26.30 10.45 -22.32
C ARG A 594 26.35 9.10 -23.04
N ARG A 595 27.55 8.59 -23.36
CA ARG A 595 27.74 7.27 -23.98
C ARG A 595 27.34 6.14 -23.03
N VAL A 596 27.70 6.26 -21.75
CA VAL A 596 27.29 5.32 -20.68
C VAL A 596 25.76 5.30 -20.54
N LEU A 597 25.13 6.47 -20.40
CA LEU A 597 23.66 6.58 -20.33
C LEU A 597 22.96 5.95 -21.55
N ALA A 598 23.48 6.19 -22.76
CA ALA A 598 22.93 5.57 -23.98
C ALA A 598 23.14 4.04 -24.02
N ALA A 599 24.22 3.52 -23.44
CA ALA A 599 24.45 2.09 -23.32
C ALA A 599 23.49 1.43 -22.32
N VAL A 600 23.28 2.07 -21.15
CA VAL A 600 22.29 1.65 -20.14
C VAL A 600 20.87 1.64 -20.72
N ALA A 601 20.50 2.69 -21.46
CA ALA A 601 19.21 2.75 -22.16
C ALA A 601 19.02 1.60 -23.16
N ARG A 602 20.07 1.27 -23.93
CA ARG A 602 20.04 0.15 -24.88
C ARG A 602 19.92 -1.20 -24.17
N HIS A 603 20.62 -1.39 -23.06
CA HIS A 603 20.57 -2.61 -22.25
C HIS A 603 19.15 -2.90 -21.75
N PHE A 604 18.49 -1.93 -21.12
CA PHE A 604 17.12 -2.12 -20.63
C PHE A 604 16.09 -2.25 -21.75
N ARG A 605 16.29 -1.59 -22.90
CA ARG A 605 15.47 -1.82 -24.11
C ARG A 605 15.66 -3.24 -24.66
N ALA A 606 16.87 -3.80 -24.60
CA ALA A 606 17.13 -5.18 -25.01
C ALA A 606 16.44 -6.18 -24.07
N ARG A 607 16.53 -5.98 -22.74
CA ARG A 607 15.78 -6.77 -21.74
C ARG A 607 14.27 -6.69 -21.96
N LEU A 608 13.75 -5.52 -22.30
CA LEU A 608 12.33 -5.35 -22.62
C LEU A 608 11.89 -6.20 -23.82
N ARG A 609 12.69 -6.21 -24.90
CA ARG A 609 12.39 -6.99 -26.11
C ARG A 609 12.52 -8.50 -25.87
N ALA A 610 13.55 -8.92 -25.15
CA ALA A 610 13.80 -10.33 -24.84
C ALA A 610 12.79 -10.89 -23.82
N GLY A 611 12.30 -10.04 -22.91
CA GLY A 611 11.35 -10.45 -21.87
C GLY A 611 11.98 -11.17 -20.68
N HIS A 612 13.30 -11.32 -20.65
CA HIS A 612 14.10 -11.91 -19.58
C HIS A 612 15.39 -11.10 -19.36
N ALA A 613 16.17 -11.44 -18.32
CA ALA A 613 17.48 -10.84 -18.09
C ALA A 613 18.44 -11.15 -19.26
N VAL A 614 19.11 -10.11 -19.76
CA VAL A 614 20.13 -10.18 -20.81
C VAL A 614 21.47 -9.75 -20.19
N PRO A 615 22.60 -10.39 -20.55
CA PRO A 615 23.93 -9.98 -20.10
C PRO A 615 24.27 -8.55 -20.54
N ALA A 616 25.15 -7.88 -19.78
CA ALA A 616 25.57 -6.52 -20.07
C ALA A 616 26.34 -6.43 -21.41
N PRO A 617 26.28 -5.30 -22.14
CA PRO A 617 27.04 -5.13 -23.37
C PRO A 617 28.55 -5.23 -23.10
N ALA A 618 29.29 -5.98 -23.92
CA ALA A 618 30.73 -6.21 -23.75
C ALA A 618 31.58 -4.93 -23.64
N GLY A 619 31.14 -3.83 -24.28
CA GLY A 619 31.82 -2.53 -24.20
C GLY A 619 31.41 -1.63 -23.02
N LEU A 620 30.41 -2.01 -22.21
CA LEU A 620 29.91 -1.16 -21.14
C LEU A 620 30.96 -0.90 -20.06
N ALA A 621 31.75 -1.92 -19.70
CA ALA A 621 32.81 -1.81 -18.70
C ALA A 621 33.85 -0.73 -19.08
N ALA A 622 34.35 -0.82 -20.32
CA ALA A 622 35.31 0.14 -20.85
C ALA A 622 34.73 1.57 -20.91
N TRP A 623 33.48 1.74 -21.35
CA TRP A 623 32.86 3.06 -21.41
C TRP A 623 32.61 3.68 -20.04
N VAL A 624 32.35 2.86 -19.01
CA VAL A 624 32.21 3.34 -17.63
C VAL A 624 33.58 3.74 -17.08
N ALA A 625 34.62 2.95 -17.31
CA ALA A 625 36.00 3.29 -16.93
C ALA A 625 36.47 4.60 -17.59
N ASP A 626 36.24 4.78 -18.90
CA ASP A 626 36.52 6.02 -19.62
C ASP A 626 35.80 7.23 -19.01
N ALA A 627 34.55 7.04 -18.58
CA ALA A 627 33.75 8.10 -17.96
C ALA A 627 34.26 8.43 -16.55
N ILE A 628 34.69 7.42 -15.77
CA ILE A 628 35.29 7.63 -14.46
C ILE A 628 36.59 8.42 -14.60
N ALA A 629 37.48 8.02 -15.52
CA ALA A 629 38.72 8.73 -15.77
C ALA A 629 38.49 10.18 -16.23
N GLY A 630 37.55 10.39 -17.16
CA GLY A 630 37.21 11.72 -17.66
C GLY A 630 36.57 12.64 -16.61
N VAL A 631 35.87 12.08 -15.62
CA VAL A 631 35.36 12.86 -14.49
C VAL A 631 36.48 13.08 -13.47
N ALA A 632 37.21 12.04 -13.05
CA ALA A 632 38.29 12.15 -12.06
C ALA A 632 39.37 13.18 -12.41
N ALA A 633 39.64 13.40 -13.71
CA ALA A 633 40.60 14.38 -14.18
C ALA A 633 40.17 15.87 -14.01
N LEU A 634 38.94 16.15 -13.54
CA LEU A 634 38.46 17.52 -13.36
C LEU A 634 38.93 18.11 -12.02
N PRO A 635 39.31 19.41 -11.97
CA PRO A 635 39.74 20.05 -10.74
C PRO A 635 38.60 20.10 -9.72
N ALA A 636 38.86 19.57 -8.51
CA ALA A 636 37.87 19.40 -7.44
C ALA A 636 37.24 20.71 -6.90
N GLY A 637 37.84 21.87 -7.20
CA GLY A 637 37.56 23.15 -6.54
C GLY A 637 36.38 23.98 -7.07
N GLY A 638 35.61 23.53 -8.06
CA GLY A 638 34.66 24.43 -8.75
C GLY A 638 33.17 24.08 -8.74
N ARG A 639 32.76 22.83 -8.42
CA ARG A 639 31.36 22.42 -8.66
C ARG A 639 30.78 21.48 -7.59
N PRO A 640 29.56 21.74 -7.09
CA PRO A 640 28.98 21.05 -5.93
C PRO A 640 28.57 19.59 -6.15
N ASP A 641 28.68 19.02 -7.35
CA ASP A 641 28.16 17.67 -7.66
C ASP A 641 29.21 16.70 -8.25
N HIS A 642 30.48 17.06 -8.14
CA HIS A 642 31.61 16.30 -8.70
C HIS A 642 31.73 14.89 -8.09
N ARG A 643 31.73 14.81 -6.75
CA ARG A 643 31.82 13.55 -5.99
C ARG A 643 30.60 12.65 -6.22
N GLY A 644 29.40 13.26 -6.33
CA GLY A 644 28.16 12.53 -6.60
C GLY A 644 28.13 11.87 -7.98
N THR A 645 28.70 12.54 -8.99
CA THR A 645 28.80 12.01 -10.36
C THR A 645 29.75 10.82 -10.44
N LEU A 646 30.93 10.93 -9.82
CA LEU A 646 31.93 9.87 -9.79
C LEU A 646 31.41 8.65 -9.02
N GLY A 647 30.80 8.86 -7.86
CA GLY A 647 30.18 7.79 -7.08
C GLY A 647 29.06 7.07 -7.84
N ALA A 648 28.24 7.79 -8.61
CA ALA A 648 27.20 7.18 -9.44
C ALA A 648 27.77 6.28 -10.55
N LEU A 649 28.92 6.65 -11.15
CA LEU A 649 29.60 5.81 -12.16
C LEU A 649 30.22 4.55 -11.54
N VAL A 650 30.88 4.70 -10.39
CA VAL A 650 31.48 3.59 -9.64
C VAL A 650 30.41 2.58 -9.21
N VAL A 651 29.29 3.07 -8.66
CA VAL A 651 28.15 2.21 -8.29
C VAL A 651 27.59 1.50 -9.52
N LEU A 652 27.42 2.22 -10.64
CA LEU A 652 26.89 1.63 -11.87
C LEU A 652 27.80 0.51 -12.43
N GLN A 653 29.12 0.64 -12.28
CA GLN A 653 30.09 -0.40 -12.65
C GLN A 653 29.92 -1.65 -11.77
N VAL A 654 29.90 -1.48 -10.45
CA VAL A 654 29.78 -2.59 -9.49
C VAL A 654 28.44 -3.31 -9.64
N THR A 655 27.34 -2.59 -9.89
CA THR A 655 26.01 -3.17 -10.01
C THR A 655 25.78 -3.90 -11.33
N LEU A 656 26.32 -3.40 -12.46
CA LEU A 656 26.09 -4.02 -13.78
C LEU A 656 27.14 -5.07 -14.16
N LEU A 657 28.30 -5.08 -13.51
CA LEU A 657 29.46 -5.91 -13.86
C LEU A 657 30.12 -6.49 -12.59
N PRO A 658 29.49 -7.44 -11.87
CA PRO A 658 30.04 -8.02 -10.63
C PRO A 658 31.22 -8.99 -10.85
N GLY A 659 31.98 -8.87 -11.93
CA GLY A 659 33.12 -9.74 -12.24
C GLY A 659 34.40 -9.34 -11.51
N PRO A 660 35.35 -10.28 -11.30
CA PRO A 660 36.64 -9.96 -10.69
C PRO A 660 37.37 -8.91 -11.53
N VAL A 661 37.74 -7.81 -10.88
CA VAL A 661 38.37 -6.60 -11.43
C VAL A 661 39.70 -6.87 -12.15
N ALA A 662 40.24 -8.08 -12.05
CA ALA A 662 41.52 -8.51 -12.62
C ALA A 662 41.64 -8.41 -14.16
N ALA A 663 40.58 -8.08 -14.90
CA ALA A 663 40.62 -7.94 -16.35
C ALA A 663 40.74 -6.49 -16.87
N LEU A 664 40.75 -5.47 -15.99
CA LEU A 664 40.84 -4.05 -16.40
C LEU A 664 42.25 -3.46 -16.30
N SER A 665 43.25 -4.25 -15.89
CA SER A 665 44.67 -3.85 -15.80
C SER A 665 45.57 -4.50 -16.88
N ARG A 666 45.03 -4.78 -18.07
CA ARG A 666 45.84 -5.17 -19.24
C ARG A 666 45.58 -4.28 -20.43
#